data_AF-A0A9E4PWJ6-F1
#
_entry.id   AF-A0A9E4PWJ6-F1
#
_cell.length_a   1.000
_cell.length_b   1.000
_cell.length_c   1.000
_cell.angle_alpha   90.00
_cell.angle_beta   90.00
_cell.angle_gamma   90.00
#
_symmetry.space_group_name_H-M   'P 1'
#
loop_
_entity.id
_entity.type
_entity.pdbx_description
1 polymer ?
#
loop_
_entity_poly.entity_id
_entity_poly.type
_entity_poly.pdbx_seq_one_letter_code
_entity_poly.pdbx_strand_id
1 'polypeptide(L)'
;MATVERRTMVVDCDTHFRQSIRQWFPYVAERFKDPVARSWEERTKVSFRDALGSKEGAPELPVPDSDDPIRRLEWMDEEGIDASIIYPGLSALRFDLQDPDAAAGVCRALNRWSAEFASTAPNRLKPCMVLPMRYPDKAVEELRYATQALGLNVAYVSPIPAPERRWSDPSLDPLWQEMQGSQVVLTFHEVTSAPSKDNPVMVARESYQGYYPFLYLCGHVVEMQLALMDIIGGGVLDRFPELQVGFVEAHLAWLPGWLALMDQLWPRLCSHKKEEAGTGDLSMTPTEFFRRQCFITAFPDDVWMLEAARYVGEDNIVVCTDYPHPGTRYGMVSLLDQSYPDLSEDVRRKFLGGNAERIFRLNETGLPHPLVPRQADRIESREPRIQIQRVEGMAESRAQRIQNDRVNKTHQIATAAKDSCQEKLDAQAWVSDDCYRVLGKKVTVRTTSSEFAGQARRLFRSFSPTPANGDSPDLALSFLVAPPPESPSIRPFHFAYRGCTQIARTTDYWQLFRNLAWQLDLLLAEQTQDYYLLHSGAVARDRAGVLLPGASGSGKSSLTLALLREGYRYLSDELGAVDLTTGELHPFPMPIGIKDTCIFPELSQRQDFWIGPEPGENVGEEPVWYVHPEDVVPDCIGSPVPICYIIFPKYHPGTAPRLETLGAGQAMEQLLQNSVNFRRFGSIGFDLLAEMVKEAECLSLSFNDLDQATKLINGLTEGGQDPSAPLTR
;
A
#
# COMPACT_ATOMS: atom_id res chain seq x y z
N MET A 1 2.86 -33.94 40.89
CA MET A 1 2.89 -32.54 40.43
C MET A 1 2.71 -32.57 38.93
N ALA A 2 1.52 -32.22 38.44
CA ALA A 2 1.30 -32.10 37.00
C ALA A 2 2.17 -30.95 36.50
N THR A 3 3.09 -31.24 35.57
CA THR A 3 3.81 -30.23 34.81
C THR A 3 2.76 -29.40 34.07
N VAL A 4 2.56 -28.15 34.51
CA VAL A 4 1.78 -27.17 33.76
C VAL A 4 2.52 -26.99 32.44
N GLU A 5 1.95 -27.47 31.33
CA GLU A 5 2.45 -27.20 29.98
C GLU A 5 2.56 -25.69 29.82
N ARG A 6 3.80 -25.20 29.62
CA ARG A 6 4.05 -23.78 29.42
C ARG A 6 3.55 -23.40 28.05
N ARG A 7 2.63 -22.44 27.98
CA ARG A 7 2.16 -21.86 26.73
C ARG A 7 3.32 -21.16 26.01
N THR A 8 3.55 -21.50 24.75
CA THR A 8 4.49 -20.79 23.88
C THR A 8 4.11 -19.31 23.75
N MET A 9 5.02 -18.43 24.16
CA MET A 9 4.95 -17.00 23.89
C MET A 9 5.06 -16.74 22.39
N VAL A 10 4.22 -15.83 21.90
CA VAL A 10 4.17 -15.41 20.50
C VAL A 10 4.68 -13.98 20.40
N VAL A 11 5.74 -13.75 19.65
CA VAL A 11 6.40 -12.45 19.53
C VAL A 11 6.45 -12.03 18.09
N ASP A 12 5.90 -10.87 17.80
CA ASP A 12 6.04 -10.23 16.50
C ASP A 12 7.30 -9.38 16.49
N CYS A 13 8.28 -9.80 15.70
CA CYS A 13 9.62 -9.21 15.70
C CYS A 13 9.78 -8.05 14.72
N ASP A 14 8.74 -7.69 13.98
CA ASP A 14 8.77 -6.58 13.03
C ASP A 14 7.39 -5.91 12.92
N THR A 15 7.25 -4.79 13.62
CA THR A 15 6.08 -3.90 13.51
C THR A 15 6.54 -2.45 13.56
N HIS A 16 5.70 -1.51 13.14
CA HIS A 16 6.12 -0.12 12.95
C HIS A 16 5.16 0.84 13.61
N PHE A 17 5.71 1.97 14.05
CA PHE A 17 4.89 3.16 14.27
C PHE A 17 4.47 3.77 12.93
N ARG A 18 3.34 4.47 12.91
CA ARG A 18 2.88 5.40 11.86
C ARG A 18 2.98 6.86 12.32
N GLN A 19 3.79 7.10 13.34
CA GLN A 19 3.76 8.33 14.10
C GLN A 19 3.98 9.54 13.22
N SER A 20 3.15 10.56 13.40
CA SER A 20 3.32 11.87 12.80
C SER A 20 4.32 12.71 13.60
N ILE A 21 4.90 13.73 12.96
CA ILE A 21 5.75 14.70 13.66
C ILE A 21 5.03 15.37 14.83
N ARG A 22 3.71 15.55 14.75
CA ARG A 22 2.89 16.11 15.83
C ARG A 22 2.98 15.31 17.15
N GLN A 23 3.16 14.00 17.08
CA GLN A 23 3.16 13.13 18.27
C GLN A 23 4.45 13.29 19.08
N TRP A 24 5.60 13.33 18.42
CA TRP A 24 6.90 13.36 19.11
C TRP A 24 7.57 14.74 19.13
N PHE A 25 7.18 15.68 18.26
CA PHE A 25 7.74 17.05 18.28
C PHE A 25 7.59 17.80 19.62
N PRO A 26 6.50 17.62 20.40
CA PRO A 26 6.40 18.21 21.75
C PRO A 26 7.53 17.79 22.70
N TYR A 27 8.20 16.67 22.45
CA TYR A 27 9.32 16.16 23.24
C TYR A 27 10.66 16.78 22.84
N VAL A 28 10.71 17.50 21.72
CA VAL A 28 11.91 18.22 21.25
C VAL A 28 12.19 19.38 22.19
N ALA A 29 13.42 19.44 22.72
CA ALA A 29 13.84 20.53 23.58
C ALA A 29 13.75 21.88 22.84
N GLU A 30 13.36 22.94 23.56
CA GLU A 30 13.04 24.25 22.97
C GLU A 30 14.12 24.78 22.03
N ARG A 31 15.40 24.67 22.45
CA ARG A 31 16.57 25.08 21.66
C ARG A 31 16.73 24.38 20.31
N PHE A 32 16.09 23.23 20.11
CA PHE A 32 16.20 22.43 18.88
C PHE A 32 14.95 22.48 18.00
N LYS A 33 13.85 23.10 18.45
CA LYS A 33 12.60 23.15 17.69
C LYS A 33 12.77 23.83 16.33
N ASP A 34 13.45 24.97 16.27
CA ASP A 34 13.66 25.71 15.02
C ASP A 34 14.57 24.97 14.01
N PRO A 35 15.73 24.40 14.41
CA PRO A 35 16.50 23.52 13.54
C PRO A 35 15.70 22.33 12.98
N VAL A 36 14.90 21.68 13.82
CA VAL A 36 14.09 20.51 13.43
C VAL A 36 13.00 20.90 12.44
N ALA A 37 12.30 22.00 12.70
CA ALA A 37 11.27 22.51 11.81
C ALA A 37 11.83 22.83 10.41
N ARG A 38 12.97 23.54 10.35
CA ARG A 38 13.63 23.86 9.07
C ARG A 38 14.08 22.60 8.32
N SER A 39 14.73 21.67 9.01
CA SER A 39 15.18 20.42 8.39
C SER A 39 14.02 19.60 7.83
N TRP A 40 12.89 19.56 8.54
CA TRP A 40 11.67 18.93 8.05
C TRP A 40 11.19 19.56 6.75
N GLU A 41 11.06 20.90 6.70
CA GLU A 41 10.58 21.61 5.50
C GLU A 41 11.52 21.42 4.31
N GLU A 42 12.83 21.51 4.56
CA GLU A 42 13.85 21.36 3.52
C GLU A 42 13.81 19.97 2.87
N ARG A 43 13.61 18.91 3.66
CA ARG A 43 13.64 17.53 3.19
C ARG A 43 12.31 17.04 2.64
N THR A 44 11.21 17.36 3.30
CA THR A 44 9.90 16.88 2.90
C THR A 44 9.24 17.76 1.85
N LYS A 45 9.71 19.01 1.70
CA LYS A 45 9.03 20.06 0.92
C LYS A 45 7.60 20.34 1.40
N VAL A 46 7.25 19.88 2.60
CA VAL A 46 5.97 20.14 3.29
C VAL A 46 6.22 21.16 4.39
N SER A 47 5.37 22.20 4.49
CA SER A 47 5.52 23.17 5.58
C SER A 47 5.38 22.50 6.93
N PHE A 48 6.20 22.92 7.88
CA PHE A 48 6.19 22.43 9.25
C PHE A 48 4.85 22.68 9.94
N ARG A 49 4.23 23.84 9.66
CA ARG A 49 2.90 24.18 10.17
C ARG A 49 1.85 23.20 9.68
N ASP A 50 1.90 22.84 8.40
CA ASP A 50 0.98 21.87 7.80
C ASP A 50 1.23 20.47 8.34
N ALA A 51 2.50 20.09 8.56
CA ALA A 51 2.86 18.80 9.15
C ALA A 51 2.39 18.65 10.61
N LEU A 52 2.31 19.75 11.38
CA LEU A 52 1.72 19.76 12.72
C LEU A 52 0.18 19.79 12.70
N GLY A 53 -0.43 20.39 11.67
CA GLY A 53 -1.87 20.55 11.52
C GLY A 53 -2.59 19.36 10.85
N SER A 54 -1.88 18.62 10.00
CA SER A 54 -2.40 17.48 9.24
C SER A 54 -2.30 16.18 10.05
N LYS A 55 -3.33 15.34 9.96
CA LYS A 55 -3.20 13.88 10.21
C LYS A 55 -2.58 13.16 9.01
N GLU A 56 -2.40 13.86 7.89
CA GLU A 56 -2.35 13.32 6.51
C GLU A 56 -0.93 13.03 5.98
N GLY A 57 0.10 13.04 6.84
CA GLY A 57 1.48 12.80 6.41
C GLY A 57 1.88 11.32 6.32
N ALA A 58 1.07 10.40 6.83
CA ALA A 58 1.32 8.96 6.76
C ALA A 58 0.50 8.35 5.62
N PRO A 59 1.07 7.48 4.76
CA PRO A 59 0.28 6.73 3.80
C PRO A 59 -0.89 6.02 4.51
N GLU A 60 -2.05 5.96 3.86
CA GLU A 60 -3.20 5.19 4.33
C GLU A 60 -2.87 3.69 4.29
N LEU A 61 -2.25 3.20 5.35
CA LEU A 61 -2.13 1.78 5.64
C LEU A 61 -3.46 1.25 6.24
N PRO A 62 -3.73 -0.06 6.16
CA PRO A 62 -5.08 -0.63 6.38
C PRO A 62 -5.68 -0.43 7.78
N VAL A 63 -4.86 -0.14 8.81
CA VAL A 63 -5.31 -0.13 10.21
C VAL A 63 -5.13 1.25 10.85
N PRO A 64 -6.19 2.08 10.94
CA PRO A 64 -6.17 3.38 11.61
C PRO A 64 -5.72 3.26 13.08
N ASP A 65 -5.07 4.31 13.60
CA ASP A 65 -4.68 4.44 15.01
C ASP A 65 -3.70 3.36 15.54
N SER A 66 -2.86 2.76 14.69
CA SER A 66 -1.78 1.81 15.08
C SER A 66 -0.74 2.38 16.07
N ASP A 67 -0.73 3.71 16.24
CA ASP A 67 0.09 4.45 17.22
C ASP A 67 -0.68 4.87 18.48
N ASP A 68 -1.90 4.36 18.66
CA ASP A 68 -2.56 4.33 19.95
C ASP A 68 -2.18 3.02 20.65
N PRO A 69 -1.57 3.07 21.86
CA PRO A 69 -1.07 1.88 22.52
C PRO A 69 -2.19 0.93 22.95
N ILE A 70 -3.40 1.42 23.21
CA ILE A 70 -4.55 0.60 23.57
C ILE A 70 -5.06 -0.13 22.34
N ARG A 71 -5.24 0.57 21.22
CA ARG A 71 -5.66 -0.05 19.94
C ARG A 71 -4.68 -1.12 19.47
N ARG A 72 -3.38 -0.85 19.59
CA ARG A 72 -2.36 -1.84 19.26
C ARG A 72 -2.47 -3.08 20.14
N LEU A 73 -2.68 -2.92 21.45
CA LEU A 73 -2.85 -4.05 22.37
C LEU A 73 -4.11 -4.85 22.08
N GLU A 74 -5.22 -4.20 21.71
CA GLU A 74 -6.45 -4.86 21.25
C GLU A 74 -6.17 -5.75 20.03
N TRP A 75 -5.49 -5.20 19.01
CA TRP A 75 -5.08 -5.96 17.83
C TRP A 75 -4.13 -7.11 18.18
N MET A 76 -3.12 -6.88 19.03
CA MET A 76 -2.21 -7.94 19.49
C MET A 76 -2.98 -9.05 20.21
N ASP A 77 -3.98 -8.72 21.02
CA ASP A 77 -4.83 -9.70 21.71
C ASP A 77 -5.69 -10.51 20.72
N GLU A 78 -6.23 -9.86 19.69
CA GLU A 78 -7.00 -10.51 18.63
C GLU A 78 -6.14 -11.48 17.79
N GLU A 79 -4.91 -11.09 17.47
CA GLU A 79 -3.94 -11.91 16.72
C GLU A 79 -3.22 -12.96 17.60
N GLY A 80 -3.40 -12.90 18.92
CA GLY A 80 -2.75 -13.78 19.88
C GLY A 80 -1.25 -13.53 20.06
N ILE A 81 -0.80 -12.30 19.77
CA ILE A 81 0.58 -11.81 19.92
C ILE A 81 0.80 -11.34 21.37
N ASP A 82 1.79 -11.93 22.03
CA ASP A 82 2.09 -11.65 23.43
C ASP A 82 3.01 -10.41 23.56
N ALA A 83 3.97 -10.23 22.65
CA ALA A 83 4.86 -9.06 22.58
C ALA A 83 5.18 -8.64 21.15
N SER A 84 5.51 -7.36 20.96
CA SER A 84 5.78 -6.75 19.65
C SER A 84 7.02 -5.85 19.74
N ILE A 85 7.97 -6.07 18.84
CA ILE A 85 9.12 -5.19 18.58
C ILE A 85 8.65 -4.08 17.63
N ILE A 86 8.91 -2.82 17.97
CA ILE A 86 8.29 -1.67 17.29
C ILE A 86 9.33 -0.71 16.73
N TYR A 87 9.49 -0.75 15.41
CA TYR A 87 10.36 0.11 14.62
C TYR A 87 9.78 1.52 14.43
N PRO A 88 10.66 2.53 14.31
CA PRO A 88 10.24 3.90 14.03
C PRO A 88 9.57 4.01 12.65
N GLY A 89 8.44 4.71 12.57
CA GLY A 89 7.82 5.08 11.30
C GLY A 89 8.55 6.18 10.55
N LEU A 90 8.10 6.41 9.31
CA LEU A 90 8.78 7.26 8.33
C LEU A 90 9.03 8.71 8.80
N SER A 91 8.18 9.29 9.67
CA SER A 91 8.41 10.66 10.14
C SER A 91 9.65 10.79 11.02
N ALA A 92 10.01 9.75 11.76
CA ALA A 92 11.19 9.72 12.63
C ALA A 92 12.50 9.58 11.85
N LEU A 93 12.43 9.07 10.61
CA LEU A 93 13.58 8.73 9.77
C LEU A 93 13.92 9.83 8.74
N ARG A 94 13.19 10.95 8.77
CA ARG A 94 13.32 12.05 7.79
C ARG A 94 14.36 13.12 8.16
N PHE A 95 15.17 12.94 9.19
CA PHE A 95 16.13 13.96 9.63
C PHE A 95 17.57 13.62 9.28
N ASP A 96 18.34 14.63 8.91
CA ASP A 96 19.80 14.56 8.73
C ASP A 96 20.39 15.91 9.11
N LEU A 97 20.26 16.18 10.41
CA LEU A 97 20.72 17.40 11.01
C LEU A 97 22.25 17.37 11.05
N GLN A 98 22.87 18.39 10.46
CA GLN A 98 24.33 18.57 10.46
C GLN A 98 24.86 19.02 11.83
N ASP A 99 23.99 19.56 12.68
CA ASP A 99 24.30 19.90 14.07
C ASP A 99 24.18 18.62 14.94
N PRO A 100 25.30 18.12 15.53
CA PRO A 100 25.30 16.92 16.35
C PRO A 100 24.35 17.00 17.57
N ASP A 101 24.25 18.17 18.20
CA ASP A 101 23.41 18.35 19.38
C ASP A 101 21.92 18.37 19.02
N ALA A 102 21.58 18.95 17.87
CA ALA A 102 20.21 18.90 17.36
C ALA A 102 19.82 17.49 16.91
N ALA A 103 20.72 16.75 16.24
CA ALA A 103 20.50 15.35 15.85
C ALA A 103 20.26 14.46 17.08
N ALA A 104 21.09 14.60 18.12
CA ALA A 104 20.89 13.91 19.40
C ALA A 104 19.57 14.34 20.08
N GLY A 105 19.23 15.63 20.01
CA GLY A 105 17.99 16.18 20.55
C GLY A 105 16.72 15.59 19.93
N VAL A 106 16.72 15.31 18.63
CA VAL A 106 15.61 14.62 17.93
C VAL A 106 15.52 13.17 18.36
N CYS A 107 16.64 12.44 18.40
CA CYS A 107 16.65 11.05 18.86
C CYS A 107 16.13 10.93 20.30
N ARG A 108 16.56 11.83 21.18
CA ARG A 108 16.07 11.96 22.56
C ARG A 108 14.56 12.17 22.62
N ALA A 109 14.01 13.03 21.78
CA ALA A 109 12.58 13.31 21.73
C ALA A 109 11.78 12.08 21.29
N LEU A 110 12.22 11.42 20.23
CA LEU A 110 11.61 10.19 19.70
C LEU A 110 11.65 9.05 20.71
N ASN A 111 12.81 8.81 21.34
CA ASN A 111 12.97 7.75 22.35
C ASN A 111 12.08 8.01 23.57
N ARG A 112 11.96 9.26 24.02
CA ARG A 112 11.06 9.62 25.14
C ARG A 112 9.59 9.39 24.79
N TRP A 113 9.19 9.80 23.59
CA TRP A 113 7.82 9.59 23.12
C TRP A 113 7.48 8.10 22.99
N SER A 114 8.37 7.30 22.38
CA SER A 114 8.14 5.86 22.22
C SER A 114 8.16 5.11 23.55
N ALA A 115 9.01 5.52 24.50
CA ALA A 115 9.00 4.98 25.86
C ALA A 115 7.69 5.32 26.61
N GLU A 116 7.14 6.53 26.43
CA GLU A 116 5.83 6.89 26.98
C GLU A 116 4.72 6.03 26.36
N PHE A 117 4.72 5.82 25.05
CA PHE A 117 3.81 4.90 24.38
C PHE A 117 3.87 3.49 25.00
N ALA A 118 5.07 2.95 25.16
CA ALA A 118 5.31 1.62 25.70
C ALA A 118 4.94 1.48 27.18
N SER A 119 4.92 2.57 27.95
CA SER A 119 4.56 2.56 29.38
C SER A 119 3.16 2.00 29.67
N THR A 120 2.28 1.98 28.66
CA THR A 120 0.95 1.35 28.72
C THR A 120 1.03 -0.15 28.98
N ALA A 121 2.01 -0.85 28.38
CA ALA A 121 2.24 -2.28 28.56
C ALA A 121 3.72 -2.60 28.30
N PRO A 122 4.64 -2.23 29.22
CA PRO A 122 6.08 -2.25 28.98
C PRO A 122 6.67 -3.65 28.76
N ASN A 123 5.94 -4.70 29.13
CA ASN A 123 6.32 -6.09 28.86
C ASN A 123 5.89 -6.57 27.47
N ARG A 124 4.92 -5.90 26.82
CA ARG A 124 4.36 -6.28 25.52
C ARG A 124 4.80 -5.36 24.39
N LEU A 125 4.95 -4.06 24.66
CA LEU A 125 5.31 -3.05 23.68
C LEU A 125 6.80 -2.73 23.80
N LYS A 126 7.59 -3.10 22.78
CA LYS A 126 9.06 -2.99 22.81
C LYS A 126 9.57 -2.11 21.67
N PRO A 127 9.52 -0.77 21.82
CA PRO A 127 9.99 0.12 20.78
C PRO A 127 11.51 0.12 20.65
N CYS A 128 11.97 0.20 19.41
CA CYS A 128 13.36 0.36 19.06
C CYS A 128 13.79 1.81 19.34
N MET A 129 14.92 1.98 20.02
CA MET A 129 15.57 3.28 20.17
C MET A 129 16.18 3.71 18.85
N VAL A 130 16.09 5.01 18.57
CA VAL A 130 16.82 5.66 17.49
C VAL A 130 18.07 6.34 18.05
N LEU A 131 19.17 6.28 17.30
CA LEU A 131 20.46 6.84 17.69
C LEU A 131 21.00 7.78 16.61
N PRO A 132 21.72 8.86 16.97
CA PRO A 132 22.36 9.75 16.00
C PRO A 132 23.64 9.11 15.44
N MET A 133 23.48 8.06 14.61
CA MET A 133 24.58 7.18 14.15
C MET A 133 25.72 7.87 13.40
N ARG A 134 25.48 9.06 12.83
CA ARG A 134 26.52 9.89 12.22
C ARG A 134 27.55 10.41 13.25
N TYR A 135 27.14 10.55 14.52
CA TYR A 135 27.93 11.16 15.59
C TYR A 135 28.16 10.15 16.74
N PRO A 136 29.24 9.34 16.69
CA PRO A 136 29.45 8.22 17.62
C PRO A 136 29.37 8.61 19.11
N ASP A 137 30.01 9.70 19.51
CA ASP A 137 30.00 10.17 20.90
C ASP A 137 28.57 10.48 21.39
N LYS A 138 27.77 11.13 20.54
CA LYS A 138 26.36 11.42 20.82
C LYS A 138 25.50 10.17 20.82
N ALA A 139 25.81 9.20 19.97
CA ALA A 139 25.12 7.92 19.94
C ALA A 139 25.35 7.12 21.23
N VAL A 140 26.58 7.13 21.77
CA VAL A 140 26.91 6.52 23.07
C VAL A 140 26.16 7.21 24.21
N GLU A 141 26.15 8.55 24.24
CA GLU A 141 25.40 9.33 25.23
C GLU A 141 23.90 9.00 25.19
N GLU A 142 23.31 8.95 23.99
CA GLU A 142 21.89 8.67 23.82
C GLU A 142 21.55 7.22 24.17
N LEU A 143 22.39 6.25 23.79
CA LEU A 143 22.20 4.85 24.13
C LEU A 143 22.18 4.64 25.64
N ARG A 144 23.14 5.24 26.36
CA ARG A 144 23.17 5.19 27.84
C ARG A 144 21.91 5.78 28.44
N TYR A 145 21.44 6.90 27.92
CA TYR A 145 20.20 7.50 28.40
C TYR A 145 18.98 6.62 28.11
N ALA A 146 18.83 6.13 26.88
CA ALA A 146 17.70 5.31 26.47
C ALA A 146 17.62 4.00 27.27
N THR A 147 18.76 3.36 27.53
CA THR A 147 18.84 2.16 28.36
C THR A 147 18.54 2.45 29.83
N GLN A 148 19.24 3.42 30.44
CA GLN A 148 19.17 3.65 31.89
C GLN A 148 17.91 4.40 32.33
N ALA A 149 17.46 5.38 31.55
CA ALA A 149 16.35 6.25 31.92
C ALA A 149 15.01 5.80 31.32
N LEU A 150 15.02 5.14 30.16
CA LEU A 150 13.80 4.73 29.45
C LEU A 150 13.57 3.22 29.41
N GLY A 151 14.59 2.41 29.72
CA GLY A 151 14.49 0.95 29.69
C GLY A 151 14.39 0.36 28.28
N LEU A 152 14.81 1.10 27.25
CA LEU A 152 14.85 0.62 25.86
C LEU A 152 16.08 -0.26 25.65
N ASN A 153 15.94 -1.39 24.94
CA ASN A 153 17.01 -2.38 24.77
C ASN A 153 17.16 -2.93 23.33
N VAL A 154 16.44 -2.37 22.37
CA VAL A 154 16.57 -2.69 20.94
C VAL A 154 16.89 -1.40 20.20
N ALA A 155 17.89 -1.40 19.33
CA ALA A 155 18.31 -0.25 18.55
C ALA A 155 18.02 -0.46 17.06
N TYR A 156 17.38 0.54 16.46
CA TYR A 156 17.21 0.64 15.02
C TYR A 156 18.42 1.33 14.39
N VAL A 157 18.94 0.76 13.30
CA VAL A 157 20.00 1.34 12.49
C VAL A 157 19.70 1.11 11.00
N SER A 158 19.92 2.13 10.17
CA SER A 158 19.85 2.00 8.72
C SER A 158 20.92 1.02 8.21
N PRO A 159 20.66 0.11 7.26
CA PRO A 159 21.69 -0.75 6.70
C PRO A 159 22.78 0.03 5.96
N ILE A 160 22.43 1.20 5.40
CA ILE A 160 23.40 2.09 4.74
C ILE A 160 23.97 3.09 5.74
N PRO A 161 25.31 3.14 5.92
CA PRO A 161 25.96 4.11 6.81
C PRO A 161 26.01 5.52 6.19
N ALA A 162 26.39 6.50 7.00
CA ALA A 162 26.67 7.84 6.50
C ALA A 162 27.86 7.82 5.51
N PRO A 163 27.85 8.62 4.42
CA PRO A 163 28.86 8.55 3.34
C PRO A 163 30.32 8.62 3.79
N GLU A 164 30.58 9.31 4.90
CA GLU A 164 31.90 9.52 5.49
C GLU A 164 32.45 8.32 6.26
N ARG A 165 31.66 7.26 6.50
CA ARG A 165 32.11 6.10 7.28
C ARG A 165 31.46 4.79 6.86
N ARG A 166 32.13 3.70 7.23
CA ARG A 166 31.60 2.34 7.23
C ARG A 166 31.14 1.95 8.64
N TRP A 167 30.30 0.94 8.79
CA TRP A 167 29.90 0.40 10.10
C TRP A 167 31.07 -0.22 10.86
N SER A 168 32.04 -0.77 10.13
CA SER A 168 33.26 -1.33 10.72
C SER A 168 34.34 -0.32 11.09
N ASP A 169 34.08 0.98 10.90
CA ASP A 169 35.02 2.03 11.21
C ASP A 169 35.30 2.09 12.73
N PRO A 170 36.57 2.12 13.17
CA PRO A 170 36.91 2.13 14.59
C PRO A 170 36.34 3.29 15.40
N SER A 171 35.89 4.40 14.78
CA SER A 171 35.20 5.46 15.54
C SER A 171 33.90 4.96 16.19
N LEU A 172 33.29 3.89 15.65
CA LEU A 172 32.06 3.31 16.17
C LEU A 172 32.31 2.23 17.23
N ASP A 173 33.57 1.80 17.43
CA ASP A 173 33.93 0.79 18.44
C ASP A 173 33.43 1.15 19.85
N PRO A 174 33.51 2.40 20.33
CA PRO A 174 32.90 2.77 21.62
C PRO A 174 31.39 2.54 21.69
N LEU A 175 30.67 2.72 20.56
CA LEU A 175 29.24 2.47 20.47
C LEU A 175 28.94 0.97 20.50
N TRP A 176 29.69 0.16 19.76
CA TRP A 176 29.56 -1.30 19.75
C TRP A 176 29.86 -1.90 21.13
N GLN A 177 30.93 -1.41 21.78
CA GLN A 177 31.29 -1.80 23.13
C GLN A 177 30.18 -1.47 24.14
N GLU A 178 29.56 -0.29 24.00
CA GLU A 178 28.46 0.14 24.86
C GLU A 178 27.18 -0.66 24.58
N MET A 179 26.83 -0.92 23.31
CA MET A 179 25.69 -1.78 22.94
C MET A 179 25.84 -3.17 23.55
N GLN A 180 27.01 -3.78 23.41
CA GLN A 180 27.31 -5.07 24.03
C GLN A 180 27.19 -5.00 25.56
N GLY A 181 27.85 -4.03 26.20
CA GLY A 181 27.92 -3.91 27.65
C GLY A 181 26.57 -3.61 28.31
N SER A 182 25.74 -2.78 27.66
CA SER A 182 24.36 -2.49 28.05
C SER A 182 23.35 -3.50 27.49
N GLN A 183 23.86 -4.47 26.73
CA GLN A 183 23.12 -5.60 26.19
C GLN A 183 21.93 -5.19 25.31
N VAL A 184 22.15 -4.15 24.51
CA VAL A 184 21.24 -3.65 23.48
C VAL A 184 21.38 -4.51 22.24
N VAL A 185 20.24 -4.94 21.69
CA VAL A 185 20.19 -5.65 20.40
C VAL A 185 20.26 -4.63 19.27
N LEU A 186 21.28 -4.72 18.42
CA LEU A 186 21.38 -3.93 17.20
C LEU A 186 20.49 -4.57 16.13
N THR A 187 19.68 -3.78 15.43
CA THR A 187 18.89 -4.25 14.29
C THR A 187 19.08 -3.33 13.09
N PHE A 188 19.54 -3.91 11.98
CA PHE A 188 19.50 -3.26 10.69
C PHE A 188 18.12 -3.42 10.09
N HIS A 189 17.53 -2.31 9.69
CA HIS A 189 16.20 -2.25 9.15
C HIS A 189 16.14 -1.19 8.04
N GLU A 190 15.49 -1.53 6.94
CA GLU A 190 15.50 -0.75 5.70
C GLU A 190 14.85 0.65 5.81
N VAL A 191 15.29 1.57 4.93
CA VAL A 191 14.56 2.80 4.57
C VAL A 191 14.73 3.16 3.08
N THR A 192 13.80 2.72 2.21
CA THR A 192 13.86 2.94 0.74
C THR A 192 13.71 4.40 0.33
N SER A 193 13.44 5.25 1.32
CA SER A 193 13.07 6.65 1.14
C SER A 193 14.10 7.62 1.73
N ALA A 194 15.25 7.14 2.23
CA ALA A 194 16.36 8.01 2.58
C ALA A 194 16.96 8.59 1.29
N PRO A 195 16.82 9.91 1.03
CA PRO A 195 17.29 10.51 -0.21
C PRO A 195 18.79 10.78 -0.09
N SER A 196 19.62 9.74 -0.02
CA SER A 196 21.04 9.88 -0.32
C SER A 196 21.24 9.54 -1.79
N LYS A 197 21.83 10.47 -2.53
CA LYS A 197 22.28 10.23 -3.92
C LYS A 197 23.34 9.12 -4.00
N ASP A 198 23.89 8.76 -2.84
CA ASP A 198 24.94 7.77 -2.68
C ASP A 198 24.41 6.39 -2.26
N ASN A 199 23.08 6.22 -2.07
CA ASN A 199 22.50 4.89 -1.89
C ASN A 199 22.60 4.12 -3.23
N PRO A 200 23.31 2.98 -3.30
CA PRO A 200 23.53 2.25 -4.55
C PRO A 200 22.22 1.80 -5.24
N VAL A 201 21.17 1.54 -4.47
CA VAL A 201 19.82 1.20 -4.98
C VAL A 201 19.15 2.43 -5.59
N MET A 202 19.37 3.60 -4.98
CA MET A 202 18.87 4.89 -5.48
C MET A 202 19.61 5.35 -6.73
N VAL A 203 20.89 5.01 -6.89
CA VAL A 203 21.65 5.24 -8.14
C VAL A 203 21.03 4.43 -9.29
N ALA A 204 20.60 3.19 -9.04
CA ALA A 204 19.95 2.36 -10.05
C ALA A 204 18.59 2.95 -10.50
N ARG A 205 17.92 3.74 -9.66
CA ARG A 205 16.60 4.34 -9.96
C ARG A 205 16.57 5.14 -11.26
N GLU A 206 17.63 5.86 -11.58
CA GLU A 206 17.71 6.63 -12.83
C GLU A 206 17.75 5.75 -14.07
N SER A 207 18.30 4.53 -13.95
CA SER A 207 18.42 3.57 -15.06
C SER A 207 17.17 2.69 -15.23
N TYR A 208 16.35 2.55 -14.19
CA TYR A 208 15.15 1.69 -14.16
C TYR A 208 13.86 2.48 -13.92
N GLN A 209 13.72 3.62 -14.59
CA GLN A 209 12.52 4.47 -14.48
C GLN A 209 11.25 3.67 -14.80
N GLY A 210 10.19 3.84 -13.99
CA GLY A 210 8.92 3.10 -14.12
C GLY A 210 8.83 1.79 -13.33
N TYR A 211 9.93 1.29 -12.74
CA TYR A 211 10.00 0.01 -12.02
C TYR A 211 10.19 0.17 -10.48
N TYR A 212 9.67 1.24 -9.89
CA TYR A 212 9.85 1.54 -8.47
C TYR A 212 9.57 0.37 -7.50
N PRO A 213 8.49 -0.44 -7.69
CA PRO A 213 8.24 -1.59 -6.82
C PRO A 213 9.32 -2.70 -6.89
N PHE A 214 9.96 -2.88 -8.05
CA PHE A 214 11.05 -3.87 -8.19
C PHE A 214 12.35 -3.38 -7.57
N LEU A 215 12.64 -2.08 -7.69
CA LEU A 215 13.78 -1.47 -7.01
C LEU A 215 13.62 -1.51 -5.49
N TYR A 216 12.39 -1.34 -4.99
CA TYR A 216 12.05 -1.49 -3.58
C TYR A 216 12.39 -2.91 -3.08
N LEU A 217 11.97 -3.96 -3.81
CA LEU A 217 12.29 -5.34 -3.47
C LEU A 217 13.81 -5.63 -3.48
N CYS A 218 14.54 -5.11 -4.46
CA CYS A 218 15.99 -5.26 -4.53
C CYS A 218 16.70 -4.51 -3.41
N GLY A 219 16.18 -3.34 -3.00
CA GLY A 219 16.80 -2.50 -1.99
C GLY A 219 16.92 -3.19 -0.64
N HIS A 220 15.81 -3.78 -0.18
CA HIS A 220 15.74 -4.52 1.07
C HIS A 220 16.85 -5.57 1.20
N VAL A 221 17.06 -6.36 0.14
CA VAL A 221 18.06 -7.43 0.13
C VAL A 221 19.49 -6.90 0.01
N VAL A 222 19.74 -5.99 -0.96
CA VAL A 222 21.10 -5.53 -1.27
C VAL A 222 21.67 -4.71 -0.12
N GLU A 223 20.87 -3.87 0.52
CA GLU A 223 21.33 -3.05 1.64
C GLU A 223 21.72 -3.93 2.85
N MET A 224 20.95 -4.98 3.15
CA MET A 224 21.31 -5.94 4.21
C MET A 224 22.56 -6.75 3.89
N GLN A 225 22.75 -7.16 2.63
CA GLN A 225 23.98 -7.83 2.20
C GLN A 225 25.21 -6.96 2.46
N LEU A 226 25.12 -5.66 2.17
CA LEU A 226 26.19 -4.69 2.42
C LEU A 226 26.46 -4.51 3.93
N ALA A 227 25.41 -4.34 4.74
CA ALA A 227 25.53 -4.20 6.18
C ALA A 227 26.16 -5.45 6.84
N LEU A 228 25.68 -6.64 6.47
CA LEU A 228 26.21 -7.93 6.93
C LEU A 228 27.67 -8.10 6.54
N MET A 229 28.00 -7.79 5.28
CA MET A 229 29.36 -7.84 4.76
C MET A 229 30.30 -6.94 5.54
N ASP A 230 29.89 -5.70 5.84
CA ASP A 230 30.73 -4.73 6.54
C ASP A 230 30.94 -5.09 8.02
N ILE A 231 29.87 -5.45 8.73
CA ILE A 231 29.94 -5.79 10.17
C ILE A 231 30.73 -7.08 10.43
N ILE A 232 30.58 -8.11 9.58
CA ILE A 232 31.40 -9.33 9.67
C ILE A 232 32.79 -9.08 9.11
N GLY A 233 32.84 -8.63 7.86
CA GLY A 233 34.08 -8.53 7.09
C GLY A 233 35.06 -7.51 7.64
N GLY A 234 34.55 -6.40 8.17
CA GLY A 234 35.32 -5.39 8.89
C GLY A 234 35.62 -5.77 10.36
N GLY A 235 35.27 -6.98 10.78
CA GLY A 235 35.67 -7.57 12.06
C GLY A 235 34.97 -7.01 13.30
N VAL A 236 33.82 -6.33 13.15
CA VAL A 236 33.08 -5.79 14.31
C VAL A 236 32.62 -6.94 15.19
N LEU A 237 32.02 -7.97 14.59
CA LEU A 237 31.55 -9.15 15.31
C LEU A 237 32.66 -9.97 15.96
N ASP A 238 33.90 -9.79 15.51
CA ASP A 238 35.08 -10.43 16.10
C ASP A 238 35.57 -9.64 17.33
N ARG A 239 35.64 -8.30 17.20
CA ARG A 239 36.00 -7.39 18.31
C ARG A 239 34.97 -7.37 19.44
N PHE A 240 33.68 -7.55 19.11
CA PHE A 240 32.55 -7.46 20.03
C PHE A 240 31.72 -8.76 20.02
N PRO A 241 32.22 -9.86 20.60
CA PRO A 241 31.66 -11.20 20.43
C PRO A 241 30.29 -11.43 21.08
N GLU A 242 29.83 -10.53 21.95
CA GLU A 242 28.51 -10.62 22.59
C GLU A 242 27.50 -9.63 21.98
N LEU A 243 27.88 -8.85 20.95
CA LEU A 243 26.98 -7.95 20.24
C LEU A 243 25.94 -8.76 19.46
N GLN A 244 24.66 -8.59 19.77
CA GLN A 244 23.57 -9.22 19.02
C GLN A 244 23.14 -8.34 17.85
N VAL A 245 23.08 -8.89 16.64
CA VAL A 245 22.77 -8.14 15.40
C VAL A 245 21.64 -8.80 14.59
N GLY A 246 20.54 -8.07 14.39
CA GLY A 246 19.41 -8.50 13.58
C GLY A 246 19.42 -7.89 12.18
N PHE A 247 18.95 -8.65 11.20
CA PHE A 247 18.64 -8.18 9.84
C PHE A 247 17.14 -8.31 9.63
N VAL A 248 16.46 -7.18 9.48
CA VAL A 248 15.01 -7.07 9.62
C VAL A 248 14.40 -6.51 8.33
N GLU A 249 13.20 -6.98 7.98
CA GLU A 249 12.46 -6.63 6.76
C GLU A 249 13.25 -6.83 5.44
N ALA A 250 13.91 -7.99 5.25
CA ALA A 250 14.70 -8.22 4.03
C ALA A 250 14.49 -9.58 3.36
N HIS A 251 13.44 -10.30 3.76
CA HIS A 251 13.30 -11.74 3.48
C HIS A 251 14.55 -12.52 3.92
N LEU A 252 14.51 -13.85 3.82
CA LEU A 252 15.61 -14.69 4.30
C LEU A 252 16.32 -15.49 3.19
N ALA A 253 15.72 -15.59 2.01
CA ALA A 253 16.19 -16.48 0.93
C ALA A 253 17.61 -16.15 0.43
N TRP A 254 18.03 -14.89 0.53
CA TRP A 254 19.36 -14.44 0.10
C TRP A 254 20.48 -14.89 1.04
N LEU A 255 20.17 -15.10 2.32
CA LEU A 255 21.16 -15.23 3.39
C LEU A 255 22.06 -16.47 3.23
N PRO A 256 21.56 -17.69 2.99
CA PRO A 256 22.42 -18.86 2.84
C PRO A 256 23.41 -18.73 1.68
N GLY A 257 22.94 -18.22 0.52
CA GLY A 257 23.78 -18.02 -0.65
C GLY A 257 24.86 -16.96 -0.41
N TRP A 258 24.51 -15.88 0.26
CA TRP A 258 25.44 -14.80 0.56
C TRP A 258 26.52 -15.22 1.56
N LEU A 259 26.14 -15.89 2.66
CA LEU A 259 27.10 -16.42 3.63
C LEU A 259 28.04 -17.46 3.01
N ALA A 260 27.52 -18.35 2.15
CA ALA A 260 28.35 -19.32 1.42
C ALA A 260 29.38 -18.62 0.52
N LEU A 261 28.97 -17.57 -0.19
CA LEU A 261 29.87 -16.77 -1.02
C LEU A 261 30.94 -16.05 -0.18
N MET A 262 30.55 -15.47 0.96
CA MET A 262 31.49 -14.84 1.88
C MET A 262 32.50 -15.88 2.41
N ASP A 263 32.07 -17.02 2.93
CA ASP A 263 32.96 -18.08 3.42
C ASP A 263 33.96 -18.55 2.35
N GLN A 264 33.51 -18.68 1.09
CA GLN A 264 34.33 -19.16 -0.01
C GLN A 264 35.31 -18.12 -0.57
N LEU A 265 34.84 -16.89 -0.77
CA LEU A 265 35.57 -15.86 -1.51
C LEU A 265 36.33 -14.91 -0.60
N TRP A 266 35.83 -14.64 0.61
CA TRP A 266 36.43 -13.66 1.53
C TRP A 266 37.90 -13.94 1.85
N PRO A 267 38.33 -15.18 2.18
CA PRO A 267 39.74 -15.47 2.44
C PRO A 267 40.64 -15.18 1.23
N ARG A 268 40.12 -15.37 0.00
CA ARG A 268 40.85 -15.15 -1.26
C ARG A 268 40.91 -13.68 -1.66
N LEU A 269 39.84 -12.93 -1.40
CA LEU A 269 39.75 -11.50 -1.72
C LEU A 269 40.60 -10.69 -0.74
N CYS A 270 40.59 -11.03 0.55
CA CYS A 270 41.35 -10.33 1.57
C CYS A 270 42.86 -10.61 1.49
N SER A 271 43.29 -11.78 1.00
CA SER A 271 44.72 -12.12 0.90
C SER A 271 45.55 -11.20 0.00
N HIS A 272 44.92 -10.47 -0.91
CA HIS A 272 45.62 -9.60 -1.88
C HIS A 272 45.62 -8.11 -1.51
N LYS A 273 44.83 -7.68 -0.51
CA LYS A 273 44.62 -6.26 -0.15
C LYS A 273 44.32 -6.01 1.35
N LYS A 274 44.89 -6.80 2.26
CA LYS A 274 44.63 -6.70 3.72
C LYS A 274 44.80 -5.28 4.29
N GLU A 275 45.86 -4.58 3.90
CA GLU A 275 46.13 -3.21 4.36
C GLU A 275 45.16 -2.16 3.76
N GLU A 276 44.75 -2.31 2.50
CA GLU A 276 43.80 -1.40 1.84
C GLU A 276 42.35 -1.61 2.31
N ALA A 277 41.97 -2.85 2.63
CA ALA A 277 40.64 -3.18 3.12
C ALA A 277 40.46 -2.85 4.61
N GLY A 278 41.55 -2.69 5.36
CA GLY A 278 41.52 -2.51 6.82
C GLY A 278 40.83 -3.68 7.53
N THR A 279 40.89 -4.88 6.95
CA THR A 279 40.29 -6.11 7.47
C THR A 279 41.42 -6.99 8.02
N GLY A 280 41.36 -7.29 9.32
CA GLY A 280 42.25 -8.28 9.94
C GLY A 280 41.90 -9.70 9.49
N ASP A 281 42.73 -10.66 9.85
CA ASP A 281 42.35 -12.07 9.74
C ASP A 281 41.19 -12.34 10.72
N LEU A 282 40.04 -12.73 10.17
CA LEU A 282 38.86 -13.11 10.96
C LEU A 282 39.12 -14.40 11.74
N SER A 283 38.71 -14.43 13.00
CA SER A 283 38.89 -15.61 13.87
C SER A 283 37.99 -16.81 13.53
N MET A 284 36.89 -16.56 12.82
CA MET A 284 35.85 -17.53 12.44
C MET A 284 35.37 -17.26 11.01
N THR A 285 34.63 -18.19 10.40
CA THR A 285 33.99 -17.90 9.10
C THR A 285 32.81 -16.94 9.28
N PRO A 286 32.45 -16.16 8.23
CA PRO A 286 31.21 -15.40 8.19
C PRO A 286 29.97 -16.16 8.66
N THR A 287 29.77 -17.40 8.19
CA THR A 287 28.65 -18.25 8.64
C THR A 287 28.70 -18.53 10.15
N GLU A 288 29.88 -18.81 10.69
CA GLU A 288 30.04 -19.06 12.13
C GLU A 288 29.80 -17.80 12.97
N PHE A 289 30.22 -16.61 12.50
CA PHE A 289 29.86 -15.36 13.15
C PHE A 289 28.35 -15.11 13.15
N PHE A 290 27.68 -15.36 12.02
CA PHE A 290 26.24 -15.20 11.92
C PHE A 290 25.53 -16.12 12.93
N ARG A 291 25.89 -17.41 12.95
CA ARG A 291 25.36 -18.39 13.90
C ARG A 291 25.55 -17.97 15.35
N ARG A 292 26.72 -17.40 15.69
CA ARG A 292 27.07 -17.02 17.06
C ARG A 292 26.21 -15.87 17.59
N GLN A 293 25.94 -14.86 16.78
CA GLN A 293 25.43 -13.59 17.31
C GLN A 293 24.49 -12.80 16.40
N CYS A 294 24.08 -13.35 15.26
CA CYS A 294 23.13 -12.70 14.36
C CYS A 294 21.77 -13.41 14.30
N PHE A 295 20.75 -12.70 13.86
CA PHE A 295 19.46 -13.27 13.52
C PHE A 295 18.83 -12.54 12.32
N ILE A 296 17.82 -13.16 11.71
CA ILE A 296 17.06 -12.59 10.60
C ILE A 296 15.56 -12.75 10.82
N THR A 297 14.76 -11.78 10.38
CA THR A 297 13.30 -11.94 10.37
C THR A 297 12.82 -12.77 9.18
N ALA A 298 11.72 -13.48 9.39
CA ALA A 298 11.02 -14.27 8.40
C ALA A 298 9.53 -13.98 8.48
N PHE A 299 8.85 -13.90 7.33
CA PHE A 299 7.40 -14.02 7.36
C PHE A 299 7.02 -15.47 7.69
N PRO A 300 5.87 -15.71 8.36
CA PRO A 300 5.46 -17.06 8.76
C PRO A 300 5.19 -17.98 7.57
N ASP A 301 4.95 -17.39 6.40
CA ASP A 301 4.71 -18.05 5.12
C ASP A 301 5.91 -17.97 4.15
N ASP A 302 7.08 -17.51 4.59
CA ASP A 302 8.28 -17.42 3.73
C ASP A 302 8.79 -18.82 3.39
N VAL A 303 8.59 -19.26 2.14
CA VAL A 303 8.85 -20.64 1.65
C VAL A 303 10.28 -21.16 1.83
N TRP A 304 11.26 -20.30 2.14
CA TRP A 304 12.66 -20.69 2.33
C TRP A 304 13.08 -20.81 3.80
N MET A 305 12.16 -20.59 4.74
CA MET A 305 12.48 -20.52 6.18
C MET A 305 13.17 -21.78 6.71
N LEU A 306 12.69 -22.98 6.36
CA LEU A 306 13.30 -24.24 6.83
C LEU A 306 14.67 -24.50 6.20
N GLU A 307 14.84 -24.18 4.92
CA GLU A 307 16.11 -24.28 4.21
C GLU A 307 17.15 -23.35 4.81
N ALA A 308 16.77 -22.11 5.13
CA ALA A 308 17.65 -21.19 5.83
C ALA A 308 17.92 -21.64 7.26
N ALA A 309 16.92 -22.13 8.00
CA ALA A 309 17.12 -22.68 9.35
C ALA A 309 18.12 -23.84 9.36
N ARG A 310 18.08 -24.72 8.36
CA ARG A 310 19.07 -25.80 8.19
C ARG A 310 20.48 -25.26 7.97
N TYR A 311 20.62 -24.09 7.34
CA TYR A 311 21.91 -23.49 7.05
C TYR A 311 22.45 -22.64 8.21
N VAL A 312 21.66 -21.71 8.75
CA VAL A 312 22.10 -20.78 9.81
C VAL A 312 21.71 -21.19 11.22
N GLY A 313 20.92 -22.25 11.38
CA GLY A 313 20.38 -22.68 12.67
C GLY A 313 18.99 -22.12 12.93
N GLU A 314 18.13 -22.95 13.51
CA GLU A 314 16.76 -22.58 13.90
C GLU A 314 16.73 -21.46 14.94
N ASP A 315 17.78 -21.35 15.76
CA ASP A 315 17.86 -20.35 16.83
C ASP A 315 18.11 -18.93 16.28
N ASN A 316 18.47 -18.79 15.00
CA ASN A 316 18.86 -17.53 14.38
C ASN A 316 17.74 -16.92 13.50
N ILE A 317 16.52 -17.45 13.58
CA ILE A 317 15.35 -16.96 12.83
C ILE A 317 14.25 -16.53 13.81
N VAL A 318 13.64 -15.38 13.55
CA VAL A 318 12.46 -14.90 14.28
C VAL A 318 11.36 -14.55 13.29
N VAL A 319 10.09 -14.70 13.69
CA VAL A 319 8.95 -14.42 12.80
C VAL A 319 8.41 -13.00 12.99
N CYS A 320 7.78 -12.46 11.96
CA CYS A 320 7.16 -11.14 12.02
C CYS A 320 5.91 -11.00 11.14
N THR A 321 5.14 -9.93 11.36
CA THR A 321 3.98 -9.60 10.52
C THR A 321 4.19 -8.39 9.62
N ASP A 322 5.14 -7.50 9.92
CA ASP A 322 5.31 -6.20 9.25
C ASP A 322 4.08 -5.28 9.46
N TYR A 323 3.44 -5.37 10.63
CA TYR A 323 2.29 -4.52 10.95
C TYR A 323 2.70 -3.06 11.12
N PRO A 324 2.00 -2.06 10.54
CA PRO A 324 0.74 -2.15 9.80
C PRO A 324 0.90 -1.99 8.28
N HIS A 325 2.04 -2.33 7.67
CA HIS A 325 2.30 -2.12 6.24
C HIS A 325 1.27 -2.82 5.34
N PRO A 326 1.10 -2.43 4.06
CA PRO A 326 0.10 -3.03 3.17
C PRO A 326 0.32 -4.54 2.94
N GLY A 327 1.54 -5.02 3.19
CA GLY A 327 1.93 -6.43 3.15
C GLY A 327 1.75 -7.20 4.46
N THR A 328 1.12 -6.62 5.49
CA THR A 328 1.01 -7.25 6.82
C THR A 328 0.50 -8.69 6.74
N ARG A 329 1.17 -9.63 7.42
CA ARG A 329 0.74 -11.03 7.57
C ARG A 329 -0.11 -11.24 8.82
N TYR A 330 -1.42 -11.17 8.66
CA TYR A 330 -2.38 -11.50 9.73
C TYR A 330 -2.47 -13.01 9.95
N GLY A 331 -2.77 -13.43 11.18
CA GLY A 331 -2.88 -14.82 11.58
C GLY A 331 -1.52 -15.50 11.69
N MET A 332 -0.53 -14.83 12.29
CA MET A 332 0.88 -15.28 12.35
C MET A 332 1.05 -16.76 12.75
N VAL A 333 0.34 -17.20 13.79
CA VAL A 333 0.40 -18.59 14.27
C VAL A 333 -0.21 -19.55 13.25
N SER A 334 -1.39 -19.23 12.72
CA SER A 334 -2.07 -20.08 11.75
C SER A 334 -1.33 -20.17 10.41
N LEU A 335 -0.70 -19.07 9.97
CA LEU A 335 0.10 -19.05 8.75
C LEU A 335 1.33 -19.94 8.90
N LEU A 336 2.03 -19.86 10.04
CA LEU A 336 3.16 -20.75 10.33
C LEU A 336 2.73 -22.22 10.29
N ASP A 337 1.63 -22.55 10.96
CA ASP A 337 1.13 -23.93 11.07
C ASP A 337 0.66 -24.48 9.71
N GLN A 338 0.07 -23.63 8.86
CA GLN A 338 -0.38 -24.01 7.52
C GLN A 338 0.77 -24.18 6.55
N SER A 339 1.74 -23.27 6.57
CA SER A 339 2.91 -23.32 5.70
C SER A 339 3.86 -24.46 6.08
N TYR A 340 3.85 -24.86 7.36
CA TYR A 340 4.78 -25.84 7.91
C TYR A 340 4.10 -26.87 8.83
N PRO A 341 3.22 -27.72 8.28
CA PRO A 341 2.41 -28.66 9.08
C PRO A 341 3.25 -29.72 9.81
N ASP A 342 4.45 -30.02 9.31
CA ASP A 342 5.34 -31.04 9.85
C ASP A 342 6.41 -30.47 10.82
N LEU A 343 6.28 -29.21 11.24
CA LEU A 343 7.18 -28.63 12.23
C LEU A 343 7.09 -29.40 13.56
N SER A 344 8.25 -29.81 14.07
CA SER A 344 8.29 -30.30 15.45
C SER A 344 7.89 -29.19 16.43
N GLU A 345 7.28 -29.57 17.55
CA GLU A 345 6.79 -28.61 18.55
C GLU A 345 7.91 -27.71 19.09
N ASP A 346 9.14 -28.23 19.21
CA ASP A 346 10.29 -27.44 19.66
C ASP A 346 10.66 -26.34 18.67
N VAL A 347 10.76 -26.66 17.37
CA VAL A 347 11.09 -25.70 16.32
C VAL A 347 9.97 -24.66 16.17
N ARG A 348 8.72 -25.12 16.21
CA ARG A 348 7.54 -24.24 16.22
C ARG A 348 7.60 -23.25 17.39
N ARG A 349 7.97 -23.71 18.60
CA ARG A 349 8.12 -22.86 19.78
C ARG A 349 9.25 -21.85 19.63
N LYS A 350 10.39 -22.24 19.06
CA LYS A 350 11.51 -21.34 18.76
C LYS A 350 11.07 -20.21 17.84
N PHE A 351 10.44 -20.55 16.70
CA PHE A 351 10.03 -19.58 15.69
C PHE A 351 8.95 -18.62 16.20
N LEU A 352 7.89 -19.13 16.86
CA LEU A 352 6.80 -18.28 17.34
C LEU A 352 7.22 -17.23 18.37
N GLY A 353 8.24 -17.51 19.18
CA GLY A 353 8.69 -16.52 20.16
C GLY A 353 9.82 -16.96 21.08
N GLY A 354 10.19 -18.25 21.15
CA GLY A 354 11.30 -18.70 21.99
C GLY A 354 12.65 -18.07 21.61
N ASN A 355 12.91 -17.88 20.32
CA ASN A 355 14.10 -17.16 19.86
C ASN A 355 14.04 -15.68 20.24
N ALA A 356 12.90 -15.05 20.00
CA ALA A 356 12.67 -13.65 20.32
C ALA A 356 12.78 -13.37 21.83
N GLU A 357 12.29 -14.28 22.68
CA GLU A 357 12.44 -14.21 24.14
C GLU A 357 13.91 -14.14 24.54
N ARG A 358 14.74 -15.03 23.97
CA ARG A 358 16.17 -15.09 24.24
C ARG A 358 16.90 -13.86 23.73
N ILE A 359 16.60 -13.44 22.50
CA ILE A 359 17.28 -12.33 21.81
C ILE A 359 16.92 -10.99 22.48
N PHE A 360 15.63 -10.71 22.65
CA PHE A 360 15.11 -9.43 23.14
C PHE A 360 14.87 -9.39 24.66
N ARG A 361 15.05 -10.53 25.34
CA ARG A 361 15.03 -10.66 26.81
C ARG A 361 13.68 -10.28 27.40
N LEU A 362 12.66 -10.90 26.85
CA LEU A 362 11.29 -10.71 27.28
C LEU A 362 11.03 -11.56 28.53
N ASN A 363 10.37 -10.99 29.55
CA ASN A 363 10.08 -11.70 30.80
C ASN A 363 8.65 -12.28 30.80
N GLU A 364 8.51 -13.62 30.85
CA GLU A 364 7.20 -14.29 30.93
C GLU A 364 6.40 -13.92 32.19
N THR A 365 7.06 -13.66 33.32
CA THR A 365 6.40 -13.51 34.65
C THR A 365 5.58 -12.24 34.82
N GLY A 366 5.61 -11.32 33.84
CA GLY A 366 4.91 -10.04 33.86
C GLY A 366 3.90 -9.83 32.72
N LEU A 367 3.65 -10.85 31.90
CA LEU A 367 2.67 -10.79 30.83
C LEU A 367 1.28 -11.15 31.38
N PRO A 368 0.31 -10.21 31.43
CA PRO A 368 -1.05 -10.58 31.79
C PRO A 368 -1.59 -11.61 30.79
N HIS A 369 -2.39 -12.56 31.28
CA HIS A 369 -3.18 -13.44 30.44
C HIS A 369 -3.94 -12.58 29.41
N PRO A 370 -3.98 -12.95 28.11
CA PRO A 370 -4.75 -12.17 27.14
C PRO A 370 -6.18 -12.03 27.65
N LEU A 371 -6.75 -10.83 27.51
CA LEU A 371 -8.08 -10.49 28.00
C LEU A 371 -9.17 -11.36 27.32
N VAL A 372 -8.82 -12.03 26.23
CA VAL A 372 -9.65 -12.94 25.45
C VAL A 372 -8.95 -14.30 25.31
N PRO A 373 -9.60 -15.44 25.60
CA PRO A 373 -9.03 -16.76 25.30
C PRO A 373 -8.74 -16.91 23.80
N ARG A 374 -7.58 -17.51 23.45
CA ARG A 374 -7.27 -17.89 22.06
C ARG A 374 -8.45 -18.71 21.51
N GLN A 375 -9.13 -18.19 20.49
CA GLN A 375 -10.14 -18.97 19.77
C GLN A 375 -9.41 -19.98 18.90
N ALA A 376 -9.15 -21.16 19.47
CA ALA A 376 -8.96 -22.35 18.66
C ALA A 376 -10.27 -22.62 17.90
N ASP A 377 -10.15 -22.94 16.61
CA ASP A 377 -11.22 -23.41 15.72
C ASP A 377 -12.35 -22.43 15.40
N ARG A 378 -12.05 -21.38 14.61
CA ARG A 378 -13.02 -20.84 13.62
C ARG A 378 -12.29 -20.33 12.38
N ILE A 379 -12.04 -21.22 11.42
CA ILE A 379 -11.91 -20.81 10.02
C ILE A 379 -13.33 -20.61 9.48
N GLU A 380 -13.91 -19.46 9.81
CA GLU A 380 -14.91 -18.81 8.97
C GLU A 380 -14.32 -17.45 8.63
N SER A 381 -14.17 -17.17 7.34
CA SER A 381 -13.72 -15.88 6.79
C SER A 381 -14.48 -14.74 7.47
N ARG A 382 -13.83 -14.05 8.41
CA ARG A 382 -14.43 -12.92 9.13
C ARG A 382 -14.36 -11.67 8.27
N GLU A 383 -15.44 -11.41 7.54
CA GLU A 383 -15.86 -10.05 7.24
C GLU A 383 -16.22 -9.32 8.55
N PRO A 384 -16.02 -7.99 8.66
CA PRO A 384 -16.40 -7.21 9.83
C PRO A 384 -17.93 -7.08 9.92
N ARG A 385 -18.58 -7.97 10.70
CA ARG A 385 -20.00 -7.85 11.06
C ARG A 385 -20.17 -6.92 12.26
N ILE A 386 -20.61 -5.69 12.01
CA ILE A 386 -21.19 -4.82 13.06
C ILE A 386 -22.63 -5.29 13.31
N GLN A 387 -22.87 -6.04 14.39
CA GLN A 387 -24.22 -6.32 14.89
C GLN A 387 -24.51 -5.46 16.13
N ILE A 388 -25.46 -4.54 15.98
CA ILE A 388 -26.07 -3.80 17.09
C ILE A 388 -27.24 -4.65 17.62
N GLN A 389 -27.15 -5.15 18.86
CA GLN A 389 -28.33 -5.58 19.59
C GLN A 389 -28.43 -4.91 20.97
N ARG A 390 -29.59 -4.29 21.17
CA ARG A 390 -30.10 -3.71 22.42
C ARG A 390 -30.28 -4.78 23.49
N VAL A 391 -29.89 -4.50 24.73
CA VAL A 391 -30.58 -5.00 25.93
C VAL A 391 -30.57 -3.91 27.01
N GLU A 392 -31.78 -3.53 27.44
CA GLU A 392 -32.07 -2.70 28.62
C GLU A 392 -31.92 -3.51 29.91
N GLY A 393 -31.52 -2.86 31.02
CA GLY A 393 -31.89 -3.33 32.36
C GLY A 393 -30.82 -3.33 33.47
N MET A 394 -30.58 -2.14 34.05
CA MET A 394 -30.27 -1.82 35.46
C MET A 394 -29.20 -2.61 36.26
N ALA A 395 -28.07 -1.95 36.55
CA ALA A 395 -27.75 -1.37 37.87
C ALA A 395 -26.41 -0.60 37.78
N GLU A 396 -26.48 0.74 37.74
CA GLU A 396 -25.31 1.61 37.47
C GLU A 396 -24.38 1.77 38.68
N SER A 397 -23.10 1.46 38.48
CA SER A 397 -22.02 1.85 39.40
C SER A 397 -21.32 3.13 38.94
N ARG A 398 -20.82 3.93 39.90
CA ARG A 398 -20.24 5.27 39.72
C ARG A 398 -19.06 5.36 38.73
N ALA A 399 -18.38 4.25 38.44
CA ALA A 399 -17.30 4.16 37.45
C ALA A 399 -17.82 4.14 36.00
N GLN A 400 -19.01 3.57 35.78
CA GLN A 400 -19.64 3.47 34.45
C GLN A 400 -20.18 4.82 33.98
N ARG A 401 -20.58 5.72 34.90
CA ARG A 401 -20.94 7.11 34.55
C ARG A 401 -19.75 7.91 34.00
N ILE A 402 -18.55 7.72 34.55
CA ILE A 402 -17.36 8.45 34.10
C ILE A 402 -16.84 7.91 32.75
N GLN A 403 -16.94 6.59 32.54
CA GLN A 403 -16.63 5.93 31.26
C GLN A 403 -17.64 6.34 30.17
N ASN A 404 -18.95 6.31 30.47
CA ASN A 404 -20.01 6.70 29.55
C ASN A 404 -19.98 8.20 29.23
N ASP A 405 -19.65 9.07 30.19
CA ASP A 405 -19.49 10.51 29.93
C ASP A 405 -18.27 10.81 29.03
N ARG A 406 -17.19 10.03 29.14
CA ARG A 406 -16.01 10.17 28.27
C ARG A 406 -16.24 9.60 26.87
N VAL A 407 -16.86 8.43 26.75
CA VAL A 407 -17.22 7.83 25.45
C VAL A 407 -18.27 8.70 24.75
N ASN A 408 -19.28 9.20 25.48
CA ASN A 408 -20.25 10.15 24.93
C ASN A 408 -19.60 11.47 24.53
N LYS A 409 -18.60 11.99 25.26
CA LYS A 409 -17.87 13.19 24.83
C LYS A 409 -17.02 12.96 23.59
N THR A 410 -16.30 11.86 23.48
CA THR A 410 -15.46 11.57 22.31
C THR A 410 -16.32 11.29 21.08
N HIS A 411 -17.46 10.60 21.25
CA HIS A 411 -18.45 10.42 20.19
C HIS A 411 -19.09 11.77 19.83
N GLN A 412 -19.51 12.59 20.81
CA GLN A 412 -20.03 13.94 20.56
C GLN A 412 -19.02 14.86 19.88
N ILE A 413 -17.70 14.75 20.15
CA ILE A 413 -16.68 15.57 19.49
C ILE A 413 -16.41 15.09 18.06
N ALA A 414 -16.39 13.78 17.81
CA ALA A 414 -16.23 13.23 16.46
C ALA A 414 -17.48 13.47 15.59
N THR A 415 -18.67 13.32 16.18
CA THR A 415 -19.95 13.71 15.59
C THR A 415 -19.97 15.21 15.37
N ALA A 416 -19.62 16.06 16.35
CA ALA A 416 -19.56 17.52 16.18
C ALA A 416 -18.51 17.99 15.15
N ALA A 417 -17.40 17.27 14.94
CA ALA A 417 -16.41 17.59 13.92
C ALA A 417 -16.86 17.18 12.50
N LYS A 418 -17.51 16.01 12.37
CA LYS A 418 -18.19 15.61 11.12
C LYS A 418 -19.35 16.54 10.81
N ASP A 419 -20.17 16.87 11.81
CA ASP A 419 -21.25 17.83 11.74
C ASP A 419 -20.69 19.20 11.36
N SER A 420 -19.58 19.66 11.95
CA SER A 420 -18.95 20.94 11.58
C SER A 420 -18.40 20.98 10.14
N CYS A 421 -17.89 19.87 9.61
CA CYS A 421 -17.46 19.79 8.22
C CYS A 421 -18.64 19.72 7.26
N GLN A 422 -19.64 18.90 7.59
CA GLN A 422 -20.88 18.77 6.85
C GLN A 422 -21.66 20.09 6.84
N GLU A 423 -21.76 20.79 7.97
CA GLU A 423 -22.33 22.14 8.11
C GLU A 423 -21.60 23.14 7.22
N LYS A 424 -20.26 23.07 7.15
CA LYS A 424 -19.49 23.94 6.25
C LYS A 424 -19.77 23.66 4.78
N LEU A 425 -19.92 22.39 4.39
CA LEU A 425 -20.28 22.01 3.02
C LEU A 425 -21.73 22.40 2.73
N ASP A 426 -22.66 22.15 3.63
CA ASP A 426 -24.08 22.47 3.47
C ASP A 426 -24.33 23.99 3.49
N ALA A 427 -23.46 24.77 4.15
CA ALA A 427 -23.48 26.23 4.11
C ALA A 427 -22.88 26.82 2.82
N GLN A 428 -22.28 26.02 1.93
CA GLN A 428 -21.79 26.54 0.65
C GLN A 428 -22.96 26.91 -0.26
N ALA A 429 -22.79 28.00 -1.00
CA ALA A 429 -23.71 28.37 -2.07
C ALA A 429 -23.46 27.47 -3.30
N TRP A 430 -24.00 26.25 -3.26
CA TRP A 430 -23.91 25.31 -4.37
C TRP A 430 -24.63 25.86 -5.60
N VAL A 431 -23.92 25.89 -6.73
CA VAL A 431 -24.46 26.31 -8.03
C VAL A 431 -25.13 25.13 -8.74
N SER A 432 -24.65 23.92 -8.48
CA SER A 432 -25.28 22.68 -8.92
C SER A 432 -25.26 21.63 -7.81
N ASP A 433 -26.27 20.76 -7.82
CA ASP A 433 -26.44 19.59 -6.95
C ASP A 433 -27.18 18.50 -7.75
N ASP A 434 -26.52 17.98 -8.78
CA ASP A 434 -27.11 17.05 -9.72
C ASP A 434 -27.01 15.61 -9.18
N CYS A 435 -28.07 14.82 -9.35
CA CYS A 435 -28.13 13.44 -8.89
C CYS A 435 -28.39 12.48 -10.05
N TYR A 436 -27.67 11.36 -10.07
CA TYR A 436 -27.70 10.36 -11.13
C TYR A 436 -27.86 8.95 -10.56
N ARG A 437 -28.46 8.06 -11.34
CA ARG A 437 -28.45 6.62 -11.05
C ARG A 437 -27.45 5.90 -11.95
N VAL A 438 -26.41 5.33 -11.35
CA VAL A 438 -25.32 4.64 -12.02
C VAL A 438 -25.26 3.19 -11.52
N LEU A 439 -25.57 2.22 -12.39
CA LEU A 439 -25.63 0.79 -12.04
C LEU A 439 -26.35 0.53 -10.70
N GLY A 440 -27.53 1.14 -10.55
CA GLY A 440 -28.36 1.01 -9.35
C GLY A 440 -28.00 1.96 -8.20
N LYS A 441 -26.79 2.55 -8.18
CA LYS A 441 -26.32 3.47 -7.13
C LYS A 441 -26.72 4.92 -7.39
N LYS A 442 -27.13 5.63 -6.34
CA LYS A 442 -27.42 7.07 -6.36
C LYS A 442 -26.14 7.86 -6.14
N VAL A 443 -25.70 8.59 -7.17
CA VAL A 443 -24.51 9.43 -7.15
C VAL A 443 -24.93 10.90 -7.20
N THR A 444 -24.48 11.69 -6.24
CA THR A 444 -24.72 13.14 -6.18
C THR A 444 -23.43 13.88 -6.46
N VAL A 445 -23.49 14.88 -7.34
CA VAL A 445 -22.37 15.75 -7.69
C VAL A 445 -22.79 17.20 -7.47
N ARG A 446 -22.21 17.82 -6.45
CA ARG A 446 -22.42 19.24 -6.13
C ARG A 446 -21.17 20.06 -6.39
N THR A 447 -21.34 21.28 -6.90
CA THR A 447 -20.21 22.16 -7.23
C THR A 447 -20.56 23.65 -7.10
N THR A 448 -19.54 24.45 -6.79
CA THR A 448 -19.62 25.92 -6.75
C THR A 448 -19.35 26.59 -8.11
N SER A 449 -19.02 25.83 -9.16
CA SER A 449 -18.77 26.36 -10.51
C SER A 449 -19.80 25.87 -11.53
N SER A 450 -20.43 26.81 -12.25
CA SER A 450 -21.31 26.52 -13.37
C SER A 450 -20.61 25.79 -14.51
N GLU A 451 -19.34 26.11 -14.74
CA GLU A 451 -18.53 25.48 -15.79
C GLU A 451 -18.28 24.01 -15.46
N PHE A 452 -17.86 23.74 -14.21
CA PHE A 452 -17.65 22.36 -13.74
C PHE A 452 -18.96 21.57 -13.73
N ALA A 453 -20.07 22.20 -13.36
CA ALA A 453 -21.39 21.58 -13.42
C ALA A 453 -21.75 21.17 -14.87
N GLY A 454 -21.45 22.01 -15.86
CA GLY A 454 -21.62 21.68 -17.27
C GLY A 454 -20.82 20.45 -17.69
N GLN A 455 -19.57 20.34 -17.23
CA GLN A 455 -18.71 19.18 -17.52
C GLN A 455 -19.19 17.91 -16.81
N ALA A 456 -19.59 18.00 -15.54
CA ALA A 456 -20.18 16.87 -14.82
C ALA A 456 -21.47 16.38 -15.50
N ARG A 457 -22.36 17.28 -15.93
CA ARG A 457 -23.58 16.88 -16.65
C ARG A 457 -23.31 16.19 -17.97
N ARG A 458 -22.23 16.55 -18.66
CA ARG A 458 -21.79 15.86 -19.88
C ARG A 458 -21.27 14.45 -19.57
N LEU A 459 -20.47 14.31 -18.52
CA LEU A 459 -19.99 13.00 -18.03
C LEU A 459 -21.16 12.06 -17.72
N PHE A 460 -22.19 12.58 -17.04
CA PHE A 460 -23.33 11.77 -16.62
C PHE A 460 -24.51 11.75 -17.60
N ARG A 461 -24.34 12.27 -18.82
CA ARG A 461 -25.43 12.47 -19.78
C ARG A 461 -26.20 11.20 -20.12
N SER A 462 -25.50 10.06 -20.21
CA SER A 462 -26.13 8.76 -20.49
C SER A 462 -26.73 8.06 -19.27
N PHE A 463 -26.69 8.67 -18.08
CA PHE A 463 -27.31 8.12 -16.87
C PHE A 463 -28.63 8.82 -16.54
N SER A 464 -29.55 8.08 -15.95
CA SER A 464 -30.85 8.62 -15.59
C SER A 464 -30.72 9.65 -14.45
N PRO A 465 -31.19 10.89 -14.63
CA PRO A 465 -31.27 11.85 -13.53
C PRO A 465 -32.26 11.35 -12.48
N THR A 466 -31.97 11.59 -11.21
CA THR A 466 -32.86 11.24 -10.10
C THR A 466 -33.15 12.49 -9.25
N PRO A 467 -34.34 12.61 -8.63
CA PRO A 467 -34.62 13.74 -7.76
C PRO A 467 -33.59 13.84 -6.64
N ALA A 468 -33.12 15.06 -6.35
CA ALA A 468 -32.25 15.32 -5.19
C ALA A 468 -32.95 14.91 -3.88
N ASN A 469 -34.26 15.15 -3.79
CA ASN A 469 -35.09 14.80 -2.63
C ASN A 469 -35.38 13.30 -2.57
N GLY A 470 -34.94 12.62 -1.49
CA GLY A 470 -35.16 11.18 -1.26
C GLY A 470 -34.11 10.58 -0.32
N ASP A 471 -33.88 9.26 -0.43
CA ASP A 471 -32.85 8.53 0.32
C ASP A 471 -31.45 9.16 0.16
N SER A 472 -30.61 9.01 1.19
CA SER A 472 -29.22 9.47 1.17
C SER A 472 -28.46 8.88 -0.03
N PRO A 473 -27.59 9.66 -0.70
CA PRO A 473 -26.82 9.15 -1.83
C PRO A 473 -25.84 8.06 -1.39
N ASP A 474 -25.61 7.06 -2.25
CA ASP A 474 -24.55 6.06 -2.09
C ASP A 474 -23.16 6.72 -2.21
N LEU A 475 -23.07 7.76 -3.05
CA LEU A 475 -21.88 8.61 -3.19
C LEU A 475 -22.28 10.08 -3.31
N ALA A 476 -21.76 10.91 -2.40
CA ALA A 476 -21.83 12.37 -2.54
C ALA A 476 -20.45 12.94 -2.85
N LEU A 477 -20.28 13.56 -4.01
CA LEU A 477 -19.07 14.26 -4.41
C LEU A 477 -19.32 15.77 -4.41
N SER A 478 -18.48 16.51 -3.70
CA SER A 478 -18.62 17.96 -3.53
C SER A 478 -17.37 18.66 -4.04
N PHE A 479 -17.53 19.59 -4.98
CA PHE A 479 -16.41 20.28 -5.63
C PHE A 479 -16.47 21.79 -5.35
N LEU A 480 -15.51 22.30 -4.58
CA LEU A 480 -15.33 23.73 -4.37
C LEU A 480 -14.32 24.23 -5.40
N VAL A 481 -14.83 24.79 -6.48
CA VAL A 481 -14.01 25.35 -7.55
C VAL A 481 -13.75 26.82 -7.23
N ALA A 482 -12.49 27.17 -7.01
CA ALA A 482 -12.10 28.55 -6.84
C ALA A 482 -12.43 29.43 -8.07
N PRO A 483 -12.75 30.71 -7.86
CA PRO A 483 -12.95 31.65 -8.95
C PRO A 483 -11.64 31.87 -9.75
N PRO A 484 -11.73 32.37 -10.99
CA PRO A 484 -10.56 32.73 -11.78
C PRO A 484 -9.64 33.69 -11.01
N PRO A 485 -8.30 33.54 -11.11
CA PRO A 485 -7.38 34.38 -10.37
C PRO A 485 -7.43 35.85 -10.84
N GLU A 486 -7.42 36.78 -9.89
CA GLU A 486 -7.33 38.23 -10.18
C GLU A 486 -5.95 38.65 -10.73
N SER A 487 -4.92 37.81 -10.55
CA SER A 487 -3.56 38.03 -11.03
C SER A 487 -2.91 36.70 -11.46
N PRO A 488 -2.14 36.64 -12.58
CA PRO A 488 -1.45 35.43 -13.04
C PRO A 488 -0.49 34.79 -12.02
N SER A 489 -0.05 35.56 -11.02
CA SER A 489 0.87 35.15 -9.96
C SER A 489 0.20 34.42 -8.79
N ILE A 490 -1.13 34.40 -8.70
CA ILE A 490 -1.88 33.73 -7.64
C ILE A 490 -2.68 32.60 -8.29
N ARG A 491 -2.42 31.35 -7.92
CA ARG A 491 -3.23 30.20 -8.36
C ARG A 491 -4.12 29.76 -7.19
N PRO A 492 -5.44 29.98 -7.24
CA PRO A 492 -6.30 29.60 -6.15
C PRO A 492 -6.51 28.07 -6.13
N PHE A 493 -6.79 27.52 -4.96
CA PHE A 493 -6.99 26.09 -4.80
C PHE A 493 -8.45 25.71 -5.04
N HIS A 494 -8.65 24.66 -5.82
CA HIS A 494 -9.89 23.91 -5.90
C HIS A 494 -9.86 22.74 -4.91
N PHE A 495 -11.03 22.32 -4.45
CA PHE A 495 -11.18 21.23 -3.50
C PHE A 495 -12.23 20.23 -3.98
N ALA A 496 -12.02 18.94 -3.73
CA ALA A 496 -13.00 17.89 -3.95
C ALA A 496 -13.20 17.10 -2.65
N TYR A 497 -14.44 16.69 -2.37
CA TYR A 497 -14.84 15.94 -1.18
C TYR A 497 -15.69 14.72 -1.56
N ARG A 498 -15.47 13.59 -0.88
CA ARG A 498 -16.36 12.42 -0.84
C ARG A 498 -17.08 12.41 0.51
N GLY A 499 -18.37 12.69 0.52
CA GLY A 499 -19.10 13.01 1.75
C GLY A 499 -18.52 14.25 2.42
N CYS A 500 -18.01 14.10 3.65
CA CYS A 500 -17.27 15.14 4.38
C CYS A 500 -15.74 14.96 4.36
N THR A 501 -15.22 13.96 3.64
CA THR A 501 -13.78 13.72 3.53
C THR A 501 -13.22 14.46 2.32
N GLN A 502 -12.21 15.30 2.52
CA GLN A 502 -11.51 15.95 1.41
C GLN A 502 -10.67 14.91 0.66
N ILE A 503 -10.93 14.74 -0.64
CA ILE A 503 -10.23 13.78 -1.51
C ILE A 503 -9.21 14.45 -2.43
N ALA A 504 -9.33 15.75 -2.67
CA ALA A 504 -8.33 16.50 -3.43
C ALA A 504 -8.28 17.98 -3.02
N ARG A 505 -7.07 18.55 -3.09
CA ARG A 505 -6.80 20.00 -3.07
C ARG A 505 -5.76 20.30 -4.14
N THR A 506 -6.11 21.13 -5.13
CA THR A 506 -5.28 21.30 -6.32
C THR A 506 -5.40 22.69 -6.92
N THR A 507 -4.34 23.16 -7.56
CA THR A 507 -4.39 24.36 -8.43
C THR A 507 -4.72 24.00 -9.89
N ASP A 508 -4.76 22.71 -10.23
CA ASP A 508 -5.17 22.20 -11.53
C ASP A 508 -6.67 21.91 -11.54
N TYR A 509 -7.44 22.76 -12.22
CA TYR A 509 -8.87 22.59 -12.41
C TYR A 509 -9.24 21.22 -12.98
N TRP A 510 -8.45 20.69 -13.92
CA TRP A 510 -8.76 19.45 -14.63
C TRP A 510 -8.50 18.21 -13.78
N GLN A 511 -7.66 18.32 -12.76
CA GLN A 511 -7.50 17.26 -11.77
C GLN A 511 -8.81 17.01 -11.00
N LEU A 512 -9.70 18.00 -10.83
CA LEU A 512 -11.02 17.77 -10.23
C LEU A 512 -11.89 16.85 -11.10
N PHE A 513 -11.85 17.01 -12.42
CA PHE A 513 -12.61 16.17 -13.34
C PHE A 513 -12.08 14.73 -13.35
N ARG A 514 -10.74 14.56 -13.36
CA ARG A 514 -10.12 13.22 -13.23
C ARG A 514 -10.51 12.54 -11.92
N ASN A 515 -10.55 13.30 -10.82
CA ASN A 515 -11.04 12.80 -9.54
C ASN A 515 -12.51 12.38 -9.60
N LEU A 516 -13.37 13.13 -10.29
CA LEU A 516 -14.79 12.78 -10.44
C LEU A 516 -14.96 11.40 -11.12
N ALA A 517 -14.31 11.18 -12.26
CA ALA A 517 -14.37 9.91 -12.97
C ALA A 517 -13.81 8.76 -12.12
N TRP A 518 -12.62 8.93 -11.55
CA TRP A 518 -11.97 7.92 -10.71
C TRP A 518 -12.79 7.53 -9.47
N GLN A 519 -13.42 8.49 -8.79
CA GLN A 519 -14.25 8.18 -7.63
C GLN A 519 -15.52 7.41 -7.98
N LEU A 520 -16.03 7.58 -9.21
CA LEU A 520 -17.15 6.78 -9.70
C LEU A 520 -16.71 5.32 -9.91
N ASP A 521 -15.56 5.11 -10.54
CA ASP A 521 -15.00 3.76 -10.75
C ASP A 521 -14.73 3.05 -9.42
N LEU A 522 -14.12 3.77 -8.46
CA LEU A 522 -13.91 3.26 -7.10
C LEU A 522 -15.23 2.92 -6.40
N LEU A 523 -16.24 3.78 -6.48
CA LEU A 523 -17.55 3.50 -5.91
C LEU A 523 -18.12 2.19 -6.45
N LEU A 524 -18.08 2.03 -7.78
CA LEU A 524 -18.62 0.85 -8.43
C LEU A 524 -17.83 -0.39 -8.03
N ALA A 525 -16.49 -0.33 -8.02
CA ALA A 525 -15.64 -1.42 -7.57
C ALA A 525 -15.90 -1.82 -6.09
N GLU A 526 -16.10 -0.83 -5.21
CA GLU A 526 -16.28 -1.03 -3.76
C GLU A 526 -17.71 -1.45 -3.37
N GLN A 527 -18.73 -0.96 -4.07
CA GLN A 527 -20.11 -1.02 -3.58
C GLN A 527 -21.09 -1.78 -4.48
N THR A 528 -20.73 -2.07 -5.74
CA THR A 528 -21.58 -2.91 -6.57
C THR A 528 -21.73 -4.31 -5.94
N GLN A 529 -22.93 -4.86 -5.99
CA GLN A 529 -23.21 -6.22 -5.51
C GLN A 529 -23.62 -7.15 -6.65
N ASP A 530 -24.12 -6.56 -7.74
CA ASP A 530 -24.74 -7.29 -8.84
C ASP A 530 -23.81 -7.42 -10.05
N TYR A 531 -22.72 -6.64 -10.11
CA TYR A 531 -21.85 -6.57 -11.29
C TYR A 531 -20.39 -6.95 -10.98
N TYR A 532 -19.85 -7.89 -11.75
CA TYR A 532 -18.43 -8.15 -11.86
C TYR A 532 -17.79 -7.18 -12.86
N LEU A 533 -16.72 -6.51 -12.47
CA LEU A 533 -16.13 -5.42 -13.27
C LEU A 533 -14.78 -5.84 -13.84
N LEU A 534 -14.63 -5.65 -15.15
CA LEU A 534 -13.39 -5.89 -15.90
C LEU A 534 -12.88 -4.57 -16.48
N HIS A 535 -11.57 -4.35 -16.42
CA HIS A 535 -10.91 -3.26 -17.11
C HIS A 535 -10.89 -3.57 -18.62
N SER A 536 -11.93 -3.12 -19.31
CA SER A 536 -12.23 -3.54 -20.67
C SER A 536 -13.11 -2.53 -21.40
N GLY A 537 -12.84 -2.34 -22.69
CA GLY A 537 -13.84 -1.80 -23.60
C GLY A 537 -14.96 -2.82 -23.83
N ALA A 538 -16.15 -2.34 -24.17
CA ALA A 538 -17.34 -3.15 -24.34
C ALA A 538 -18.25 -2.55 -25.42
N VAL A 539 -18.56 -3.34 -26.45
CA VAL A 539 -19.46 -2.98 -27.54
C VAL A 539 -20.40 -4.14 -27.88
N ALA A 540 -21.47 -3.87 -28.63
CA ALA A 540 -22.42 -4.91 -29.03
C ALA A 540 -22.91 -4.73 -30.46
N ARG A 541 -23.14 -5.82 -31.17
CA ARG A 541 -23.75 -5.82 -32.51
C ARG A 541 -24.67 -7.03 -32.65
N ASP A 542 -25.87 -6.84 -33.20
CA ASP A 542 -26.84 -7.93 -33.44
C ASP A 542 -27.14 -8.82 -32.22
N ARG A 543 -27.14 -8.23 -31.01
CA ARG A 543 -27.28 -8.92 -29.70
C ARG A 543 -26.11 -9.83 -29.30
N ALA A 544 -24.95 -9.67 -29.94
CA ALA A 544 -23.70 -10.27 -29.50
C ALA A 544 -22.83 -9.20 -28.81
N GLY A 545 -22.47 -9.44 -27.55
CA GLY A 545 -21.54 -8.62 -26.79
C GLY A 545 -20.09 -8.97 -27.12
N VAL A 546 -19.28 -7.94 -27.33
CA VAL A 546 -17.83 -8.03 -27.54
C VAL A 546 -17.14 -7.32 -26.38
N LEU A 547 -16.36 -8.09 -25.62
CA LEU A 547 -15.53 -7.56 -24.55
C LEU A 547 -14.10 -7.38 -25.06
N LEU A 548 -13.47 -6.25 -24.72
CA LEU A 548 -12.12 -5.87 -25.10
C LEU A 548 -11.21 -5.67 -23.87
N PRO A 549 -10.86 -6.73 -23.10
CA PRO A 549 -10.02 -6.59 -21.91
C PRO A 549 -8.58 -6.28 -22.27
N GLY A 550 -7.97 -5.33 -21.58
CA GLY A 550 -6.55 -5.05 -21.77
C GLY A 550 -6.06 -3.86 -20.97
N ALA A 551 -4.75 -3.88 -20.66
CA ALA A 551 -4.10 -2.77 -19.96
C ALA A 551 -4.12 -1.47 -20.79
N SER A 552 -3.88 -0.33 -20.12
CA SER A 552 -3.68 0.95 -20.80
C SER A 552 -2.62 0.85 -21.90
N GLY A 553 -2.92 1.38 -23.09
CA GLY A 553 -2.03 1.33 -24.25
C GLY A 553 -2.20 0.09 -25.15
N SER A 554 -3.02 -0.89 -24.75
CA SER A 554 -3.38 -2.07 -25.59
C SER A 554 -4.13 -1.70 -26.87
N GLY A 555 -4.68 -0.49 -26.94
CA GLY A 555 -5.53 -0.02 -28.03
C GLY A 555 -7.03 -0.22 -27.79
N LYS A 556 -7.46 -0.66 -26.60
CA LYS A 556 -8.88 -0.89 -26.24
C LYS A 556 -9.80 0.30 -26.59
N SER A 557 -9.40 1.52 -26.23
CA SER A 557 -10.29 2.70 -26.35
C SER A 557 -10.40 3.18 -27.79
N SER A 558 -9.26 3.18 -28.49
CA SER A 558 -9.22 3.44 -29.92
C SER A 558 -10.03 2.41 -30.73
N LEU A 559 -9.95 1.13 -30.35
CA LEU A 559 -10.70 0.06 -31.00
C LEU A 559 -12.20 0.12 -30.68
N THR A 560 -12.58 0.42 -29.45
CA THR A 560 -13.97 0.64 -29.02
C THR A 560 -14.62 1.75 -29.85
N LEU A 561 -13.93 2.89 -29.99
CA LEU A 561 -14.38 4.00 -30.81
C LEU A 561 -14.45 3.65 -32.31
N ALA A 562 -13.47 2.91 -32.83
CA ALA A 562 -13.48 2.47 -34.22
C ALA A 562 -14.66 1.54 -34.51
N LEU A 563 -14.95 0.57 -33.62
CA LEU A 563 -16.12 -0.31 -33.75
C LEU A 563 -17.44 0.45 -33.62
N LEU A 564 -17.50 1.44 -32.73
CA LEU A 564 -18.67 2.33 -32.62
C LEU A 564 -19.00 3.01 -33.96
N ARG A 565 -17.98 3.48 -34.69
CA ARG A 565 -18.13 4.09 -36.03
C ARG A 565 -18.58 3.10 -37.11
N GLU A 566 -18.31 1.81 -36.91
CA GLU A 566 -18.74 0.71 -37.78
C GLU A 566 -20.16 0.19 -37.43
N GLY A 567 -20.89 0.89 -36.56
CA GLY A 567 -22.29 0.61 -36.25
C GLY A 567 -22.52 -0.29 -35.03
N TYR A 568 -21.49 -0.57 -34.24
CA TYR A 568 -21.67 -1.24 -32.95
C TYR A 568 -22.36 -0.30 -31.96
N ARG A 569 -23.13 -0.88 -31.06
CA ARG A 569 -23.68 -0.22 -29.89
C ARG A 569 -22.60 -0.10 -28.82
N TYR A 570 -22.50 1.06 -28.19
CA TYR A 570 -21.52 1.33 -27.13
C TYR A 570 -22.03 0.86 -25.76
N LEU A 571 -21.21 0.11 -25.01
CA LEU A 571 -21.53 -0.29 -23.64
C LEU A 571 -20.58 0.37 -22.63
N SER A 572 -19.26 0.28 -22.85
CA SER A 572 -18.25 0.95 -21.99
C SER A 572 -16.88 1.03 -22.68
N ASP A 573 -15.99 1.86 -22.13
CA ASP A 573 -14.58 1.99 -22.55
C ASP A 573 -13.56 1.56 -21.47
N GLU A 574 -13.98 1.65 -20.22
CA GLU A 574 -13.10 1.49 -19.05
C GLU A 574 -13.53 0.33 -18.15
N LEU A 575 -14.84 0.18 -17.90
CA LEU A 575 -15.37 -0.86 -17.01
C LEU A 575 -16.46 -1.67 -17.72
N GLY A 576 -16.10 -2.88 -18.17
CA GLY A 576 -17.08 -3.87 -18.60
C GLY A 576 -17.81 -4.43 -17.38
N ALA A 577 -19.11 -4.13 -17.27
CA ALA A 577 -19.94 -4.58 -16.16
C ALA A 577 -20.71 -5.84 -16.53
N VAL A 578 -20.31 -6.98 -15.96
CA VAL A 578 -20.96 -8.29 -16.19
C VAL A 578 -21.91 -8.57 -15.03
N ASP A 579 -23.18 -8.79 -15.31
CA ASP A 579 -24.17 -9.16 -14.29
C ASP A 579 -23.86 -10.55 -13.73
N LEU A 580 -23.71 -10.65 -12.41
CA LEU A 580 -23.33 -11.88 -11.72
C LEU A 580 -24.40 -12.97 -11.77
N THR A 581 -25.65 -12.60 -12.06
CA THR A 581 -26.79 -13.52 -12.13
C THR A 581 -27.04 -13.99 -13.55
N THR A 582 -27.05 -13.06 -14.51
CA THR A 582 -27.39 -13.39 -15.91
C THR A 582 -26.16 -13.69 -16.77
N GLY A 583 -24.97 -13.24 -16.37
CA GLY A 583 -23.76 -13.28 -17.19
C GLY A 583 -23.77 -12.28 -18.36
N GLU A 584 -24.79 -11.41 -18.44
CA GLU A 584 -24.89 -10.42 -19.50
C GLU A 584 -23.99 -9.21 -19.23
N LEU A 585 -23.48 -8.62 -20.31
CA LEU A 585 -22.72 -7.38 -20.29
C LEU A 585 -23.67 -6.18 -20.28
N HIS A 586 -23.61 -5.38 -19.23
CA HIS A 586 -24.45 -4.21 -19.02
C HIS A 586 -23.77 -2.91 -19.48
N PRO A 587 -24.54 -1.95 -20.01
CA PRO A 587 -24.01 -0.65 -20.39
C PRO A 587 -23.56 0.15 -19.16
N PHE A 588 -22.31 0.60 -19.19
CA PHE A 588 -21.75 1.62 -18.31
C PHE A 588 -21.10 2.73 -19.18
N PRO A 589 -21.93 3.61 -19.77
CA PRO A 589 -21.56 4.44 -20.90
C PRO A 589 -20.86 5.74 -20.49
N MET A 590 -19.67 5.63 -19.87
CA MET A 590 -18.80 6.78 -19.61
C MET A 590 -18.18 7.30 -20.92
N PRO A 591 -17.74 8.57 -21.00
CA PRO A 591 -16.98 9.09 -22.13
C PRO A 591 -15.70 8.29 -22.41
N ILE A 592 -15.36 8.15 -23.69
CA ILE A 592 -14.21 7.40 -24.19
C ILE A 592 -12.94 8.24 -24.04
N GLY A 593 -11.90 7.66 -23.44
CA GLY A 593 -10.60 8.33 -23.24
C GLY A 593 -9.65 8.09 -24.42
N ILE A 594 -9.38 9.11 -25.22
CA ILE A 594 -8.44 9.06 -26.34
C ILE A 594 -7.12 9.69 -25.89
N LYS A 595 -5.97 9.09 -26.20
CA LYS A 595 -4.62 9.62 -25.85
C LYS A 595 -3.78 10.06 -27.04
N ASP A 596 -4.24 9.77 -28.26
CA ASP A 596 -3.61 10.24 -29.49
C ASP A 596 -4.71 10.66 -30.46
N THR A 597 -4.88 11.97 -30.61
CA THR A 597 -5.89 12.54 -31.51
C THR A 597 -5.50 12.48 -32.97
N CYS A 598 -4.25 12.16 -33.31
CA CYS A 598 -3.86 11.93 -34.71
C CYS A 598 -4.59 10.73 -35.30
N ILE A 599 -5.05 9.80 -34.46
CA ILE A 599 -5.81 8.62 -34.87
C ILE A 599 -7.24 8.99 -35.31
N PHE A 600 -7.81 10.07 -34.75
CA PHE A 600 -9.15 10.58 -35.07
C PHE A 600 -9.12 12.10 -35.32
N PRO A 601 -8.55 12.56 -36.45
CA PRO A 601 -8.30 13.99 -36.70
C PRO A 601 -9.54 14.87 -36.64
N GLU A 602 -10.71 14.35 -37.02
CA GLU A 602 -11.99 15.06 -36.94
C GLU A 602 -12.41 15.41 -35.50
N LEU A 603 -12.02 14.59 -34.52
CA LEU A 603 -12.33 14.84 -33.11
C LEU A 603 -11.43 15.95 -32.52
N SER A 604 -10.21 16.08 -33.03
CA SER A 604 -9.28 17.16 -32.63
C SER A 604 -9.79 18.58 -32.96
N GLN A 605 -10.75 18.69 -33.89
CA GLN A 605 -11.32 19.97 -34.33
C GLN A 605 -12.57 20.38 -33.54
N ARG A 606 -13.09 19.52 -32.66
CA ARG A 606 -14.35 19.71 -31.91
C ARG A 606 -14.09 20.08 -30.46
N GLN A 607 -13.78 21.35 -30.22
CA GLN A 607 -13.56 21.92 -28.87
C GLN A 607 -14.79 21.79 -27.96
N ASP A 608 -15.98 21.55 -28.52
CA ASP A 608 -17.22 21.37 -27.79
C ASP A 608 -17.37 19.98 -27.14
N PHE A 609 -16.62 18.97 -27.58
CA PHE A 609 -16.61 17.62 -27.01
C PHE A 609 -15.62 17.44 -25.85
N TRP A 610 -15.06 18.57 -25.38
CA TRP A 610 -13.83 18.58 -24.64
C TRP A 610 -14.02 18.50 -23.12
N ILE A 611 -13.30 17.56 -22.49
CA ILE A 611 -13.06 17.55 -21.05
C ILE A 611 -11.56 17.28 -20.79
N GLY A 612 -10.76 18.33 -20.55
CA GLY A 612 -9.30 18.22 -20.35
C GLY A 612 -8.56 19.57 -20.36
N PRO A 613 -7.25 19.67 -20.10
CA PRO A 613 -6.50 20.93 -20.19
C PRO A 613 -6.28 21.38 -21.64
N GLU A 614 -6.39 22.67 -21.95
CA GLU A 614 -6.09 23.15 -23.30
C GLU A 614 -4.68 22.70 -23.76
N PRO A 615 -4.50 22.33 -25.04
CA PRO A 615 -3.19 21.91 -25.54
C PRO A 615 -2.10 22.96 -25.24
N GLY A 616 -1.14 22.59 -24.38
CA GLY A 616 -0.02 23.46 -23.96
C GLY A 616 0.01 23.86 -22.49
N GLU A 617 -1.00 23.54 -21.68
CA GLU A 617 -1.03 23.91 -20.26
C GLU A 617 -0.37 22.89 -19.30
N ASN A 618 -0.08 21.67 -19.78
CA ASN A 618 0.56 20.61 -18.97
C ASN A 618 2.00 20.31 -19.41
N VAL A 619 2.93 20.47 -18.47
CA VAL A 619 4.32 20.01 -18.59
C VAL A 619 4.43 18.67 -17.85
N GLY A 620 4.46 17.54 -18.57
CA GLY A 620 4.88 16.25 -18.02
C GLY A 620 3.91 15.06 -18.15
N GLU A 621 2.66 15.26 -18.58
CA GLU A 621 1.71 14.17 -18.87
C GLU A 621 1.08 14.37 -20.25
N GLU A 622 0.91 13.30 -21.03
CA GLU A 622 0.20 13.35 -22.30
C GLU A 622 -1.28 13.69 -22.07
N PRO A 623 -1.85 14.67 -22.79
CA PRO A 623 -3.26 15.02 -22.64
C PRO A 623 -4.16 13.82 -22.98
N VAL A 624 -5.23 13.62 -22.21
CA VAL A 624 -6.28 12.62 -22.51
C VAL A 624 -7.55 13.37 -22.88
N TRP A 625 -8.11 13.02 -24.03
CA TRP A 625 -9.31 13.61 -24.61
C TRP A 625 -10.51 12.72 -24.29
N TYR A 626 -11.47 13.21 -23.51
CA TYR A 626 -12.70 12.47 -23.22
C TYR A 626 -13.79 12.86 -24.20
N VAL A 627 -14.31 11.89 -24.96
CA VAL A 627 -15.36 12.10 -25.96
C VAL A 627 -16.59 11.29 -25.59
N HIS A 628 -17.75 11.93 -25.48
CA HIS A 628 -18.98 11.21 -25.21
C HIS A 628 -19.37 10.36 -26.44
N PRO A 629 -19.76 9.09 -26.28
CA PRO A 629 -20.06 8.19 -27.41
C PRO A 629 -21.17 8.73 -28.34
N GLU A 630 -22.22 9.34 -27.78
CA GLU A 630 -23.33 9.91 -28.56
C GLU A 630 -22.96 11.16 -29.36
N ASP A 631 -21.85 11.79 -29.03
CA ASP A 631 -21.32 12.93 -29.77
C ASP A 631 -20.59 12.48 -31.05
N VAL A 632 -20.16 11.21 -31.10
CA VAL A 632 -19.57 10.57 -32.27
C VAL A 632 -20.65 9.91 -33.13
N VAL A 633 -21.49 9.07 -32.51
CA VAL A 633 -22.59 8.37 -33.17
C VAL A 633 -23.86 8.58 -32.34
N PRO A 634 -24.85 9.35 -32.81
CA PRO A 634 -26.10 9.55 -32.08
C PRO A 634 -26.84 8.24 -31.78
N ASP A 635 -27.52 8.19 -30.63
CA ASP A 635 -28.35 7.06 -30.18
C ASP A 635 -27.61 5.71 -30.17
N CYS A 636 -26.30 5.70 -29.88
CA CYS A 636 -25.45 4.52 -29.98
C CYS A 636 -25.37 3.66 -28.71
N ILE A 637 -25.87 4.14 -27.57
CA ILE A 637 -25.79 3.40 -26.30
C ILE A 637 -26.53 2.06 -26.39
N GLY A 638 -25.88 0.96 -26.02
CA GLY A 638 -26.44 -0.38 -26.05
C GLY A 638 -27.34 -0.72 -24.86
N SER A 639 -27.99 -1.87 -24.95
CA SER A 639 -28.73 -2.53 -23.86
C SER A 639 -27.92 -3.72 -23.33
N PRO A 640 -28.29 -4.30 -22.17
CA PRO A 640 -27.73 -5.57 -21.73
C PRO A 640 -27.73 -6.64 -22.83
N VAL A 641 -26.65 -7.42 -22.90
CA VAL A 641 -26.40 -8.36 -23.99
C VAL A 641 -25.54 -9.54 -23.53
N PRO A 642 -25.74 -10.78 -24.01
CA PRO A 642 -24.84 -11.88 -23.73
C PRO A 642 -23.44 -11.63 -24.32
N ILE A 643 -22.40 -12.13 -23.65
CA ILE A 643 -21.01 -12.04 -24.11
C ILE A 643 -20.75 -13.19 -25.07
N CYS A 644 -20.52 -12.87 -26.35
CA CYS A 644 -20.22 -13.88 -27.37
C CYS A 644 -18.73 -13.91 -27.73
N TYR A 645 -18.04 -12.78 -27.58
CA TYR A 645 -16.62 -12.65 -27.96
C TYR A 645 -15.84 -11.94 -26.87
N ILE A 646 -14.68 -12.52 -26.51
CA ILE A 646 -13.69 -11.90 -25.61
C ILE A 646 -12.41 -11.73 -26.42
N ILE A 647 -12.13 -10.50 -26.84
CA ILE A 647 -11.02 -10.19 -27.73
C ILE A 647 -9.98 -9.38 -26.94
N PHE A 648 -8.77 -9.90 -26.80
CA PHE A 648 -7.67 -9.24 -26.09
C PHE A 648 -6.83 -8.42 -27.09
N PRO A 649 -7.00 -7.08 -27.19
CA PRO A 649 -6.23 -6.25 -28.11
C PRO A 649 -4.77 -6.10 -27.69
N LYS A 650 -3.88 -6.13 -28.68
CA LYS A 650 -2.44 -5.86 -28.55
C LYS A 650 -1.96 -4.99 -29.70
N TYR A 651 -1.77 -3.70 -29.42
CA TYR A 651 -1.20 -2.78 -30.38
C TYR A 651 0.32 -2.98 -30.52
N HIS A 652 0.77 -3.32 -31.74
CA HIS A 652 2.19 -3.49 -32.07
C HIS A 652 2.54 -2.75 -33.37
N PRO A 653 3.34 -1.67 -33.31
CA PRO A 653 3.79 -0.97 -34.50
C PRO A 653 4.47 -1.93 -35.50
N GLY A 654 4.00 -1.96 -36.74
CA GLY A 654 4.59 -2.75 -37.82
C GLY A 654 4.18 -4.22 -37.91
N THR A 655 3.28 -4.71 -37.06
CA THR A 655 2.75 -6.08 -37.15
C THR A 655 1.47 -6.11 -37.97
N ALA A 656 1.38 -7.00 -38.97
CA ALA A 656 0.15 -7.17 -39.75
C ALA A 656 -0.99 -7.65 -38.84
N PRO A 657 -2.22 -7.14 -39.03
CA PRO A 657 -3.33 -7.45 -38.15
C PRO A 657 -3.69 -8.93 -38.24
N ARG A 658 -3.79 -9.59 -37.08
CA ARG A 658 -4.06 -11.02 -36.97
C ARG A 658 -4.91 -11.31 -35.75
N LEU A 659 -5.84 -12.24 -35.95
CA LEU A 659 -6.74 -12.73 -34.93
C LEU A 659 -6.47 -14.22 -34.70
N GLU A 660 -6.25 -14.60 -33.45
CA GLU A 660 -5.84 -15.96 -33.06
C GLU A 660 -6.69 -16.46 -31.89
N THR A 661 -7.16 -17.70 -31.95
CA THR A 661 -7.88 -18.32 -30.84
C THR A 661 -6.95 -18.54 -29.65
N LEU A 662 -7.42 -18.19 -28.46
CA LEU A 662 -6.72 -18.42 -27.20
C LEU A 662 -7.25 -19.68 -26.51
N GLY A 663 -6.35 -20.42 -25.86
CA GLY A 663 -6.76 -21.49 -24.97
C GLY A 663 -7.46 -20.95 -23.72
N ALA A 664 -8.42 -21.72 -23.19
CA ALA A 664 -9.21 -21.31 -22.01
C ALA A 664 -8.35 -20.85 -20.81
N GLY A 665 -7.23 -21.52 -20.54
CA GLY A 665 -6.30 -21.10 -19.47
C GLY A 665 -5.66 -19.73 -19.71
N GLN A 666 -5.29 -19.42 -20.96
CA GLN A 666 -4.69 -18.12 -21.31
C GLN A 666 -5.72 -16.99 -21.31
N ALA A 667 -6.96 -17.29 -21.68
CA ALA A 667 -8.07 -16.34 -21.58
C ALA A 667 -8.41 -16.04 -20.12
N MET A 668 -8.47 -17.09 -19.27
CA MET A 668 -8.72 -16.96 -17.84
C MET A 668 -7.65 -16.13 -17.14
N GLU A 669 -6.37 -16.40 -17.42
CA GLU A 669 -5.25 -15.62 -16.87
C GLU A 669 -5.37 -14.13 -17.20
N GLN A 670 -5.65 -13.80 -18.47
CA GLN A 670 -5.80 -12.41 -18.90
C GLN A 670 -7.05 -11.74 -18.32
N LEU A 671 -8.18 -12.44 -18.17
CA LEU A 671 -9.37 -11.89 -17.51
C LEU A 671 -9.12 -11.61 -16.02
N LEU A 672 -8.42 -12.51 -15.32
CA LEU A 672 -8.05 -12.31 -13.92
C LEU A 672 -7.13 -11.09 -13.75
N GLN A 673 -6.16 -10.91 -14.65
CA GLN A 673 -5.27 -9.74 -14.63
C GLN A 673 -6.01 -8.42 -14.87
N ASN A 674 -7.12 -8.45 -15.62
CA ASN A 674 -7.95 -7.27 -15.89
C ASN A 674 -9.17 -7.16 -14.95
N SER A 675 -9.25 -7.97 -13.89
CA SER A 675 -10.37 -7.92 -12.96
C SER A 675 -10.24 -6.80 -11.93
N VAL A 676 -11.28 -5.98 -11.79
CA VAL A 676 -11.26 -4.80 -10.92
C VAL A 676 -11.71 -5.13 -9.50
N ASN A 677 -12.76 -5.94 -9.35
CA ASN A 677 -13.37 -6.28 -8.07
C ASN A 677 -13.28 -7.78 -7.73
N PHE A 678 -12.27 -8.48 -8.26
CA PHE A 678 -12.05 -9.92 -7.99
C PHE A 678 -11.97 -10.23 -6.49
N ARG A 679 -11.28 -9.40 -5.71
CA ARG A 679 -11.15 -9.58 -4.24
C ARG A 679 -12.50 -9.63 -3.51
N ARG A 680 -13.53 -9.00 -4.05
CA ARG A 680 -14.88 -8.97 -3.47
C ARG A 680 -15.65 -10.24 -3.76
N PHE A 681 -15.60 -10.71 -5.00
CA PHE A 681 -16.42 -11.85 -5.45
C PHE A 681 -15.71 -13.20 -5.35
N GLY A 682 -14.38 -13.23 -5.25
CA GLY A 682 -13.60 -14.44 -4.97
C GLY A 682 -13.97 -15.58 -5.91
N SER A 683 -14.41 -16.71 -5.34
CA SER A 683 -14.84 -17.89 -6.11
C SER A 683 -16.03 -17.62 -7.03
N ILE A 684 -16.99 -16.79 -6.63
CA ILE A 684 -18.14 -16.42 -7.49
C ILE A 684 -17.65 -15.71 -8.75
N GLY A 685 -16.70 -14.78 -8.59
CA GLY A 685 -16.07 -14.09 -9.71
C GLY A 685 -15.27 -15.05 -10.59
N PHE A 686 -14.53 -15.98 -9.98
CA PHE A 686 -13.78 -17.01 -10.69
C PHE A 686 -14.71 -17.92 -11.53
N ASP A 687 -15.82 -18.38 -10.95
CA ASP A 687 -16.79 -19.25 -11.61
C ASP A 687 -17.50 -18.52 -12.77
N LEU A 688 -17.86 -17.25 -12.58
CA LEU A 688 -18.39 -16.40 -13.65
C LEU A 688 -17.40 -16.29 -14.81
N LEU A 689 -16.13 -15.96 -14.52
CA LEU A 689 -15.11 -15.85 -15.57
C LEU A 689 -14.86 -17.18 -16.28
N ALA A 690 -14.92 -18.30 -15.55
CA ALA A 690 -14.78 -19.63 -16.14
C ALA A 690 -15.94 -19.96 -17.10
N GLU A 691 -17.18 -19.64 -16.73
CA GLU A 691 -18.33 -19.78 -17.62
C GLU A 691 -18.24 -18.83 -18.82
N MET A 692 -17.80 -17.58 -18.62
CA MET A 692 -17.55 -16.64 -19.74
C MET A 692 -16.54 -17.20 -20.74
N VAL A 693 -15.40 -17.74 -20.27
CA VAL A 693 -14.37 -18.33 -21.14
C VAL A 693 -14.88 -19.57 -21.88
N LYS A 694 -15.86 -20.28 -21.32
CA LYS A 694 -16.43 -21.49 -21.90
C LYS A 694 -17.50 -21.20 -22.95
N GLU A 695 -18.32 -20.16 -22.73
CA GLU A 695 -19.44 -19.81 -23.60
C GLU A 695 -19.07 -18.79 -24.69
N ALA A 696 -18.04 -17.96 -24.48
CA ALA A 696 -17.59 -16.96 -25.43
C ALA A 696 -16.34 -17.39 -26.21
N GLU A 697 -16.24 -16.96 -27.46
CA GLU A 697 -15.04 -17.17 -28.26
C GLU A 697 -13.91 -16.24 -27.78
N CYS A 698 -12.83 -16.83 -27.26
CA CYS A 698 -11.70 -16.11 -26.69
C CYS A 698 -10.57 -15.94 -27.72
N LEU A 699 -10.21 -14.70 -28.05
CA LEU A 699 -9.38 -14.36 -29.19
C LEU A 699 -8.30 -13.33 -28.80
N SER A 700 -7.08 -13.48 -29.31
CA SER A 700 -6.04 -12.44 -29.25
C SER A 700 -6.04 -11.66 -30.57
N LEU A 701 -6.08 -10.33 -30.50
CA LEU A 701 -6.00 -9.45 -31.66
C LEU A 701 -4.71 -8.64 -31.61
N SER A 702 -3.76 -8.98 -32.47
CA SER A 702 -2.56 -8.16 -32.70
C SER A 702 -2.81 -7.24 -33.88
N PHE A 703 -2.57 -5.94 -33.74
CA PHE A 703 -2.84 -4.98 -34.82
C PHE A 703 -1.95 -3.73 -34.76
N ASN A 704 -1.82 -3.07 -35.91
CA ASN A 704 -1.13 -1.79 -36.07
C ASN A 704 -2.02 -0.73 -36.74
N ASP A 705 -3.18 -1.14 -37.27
CA ASP A 705 -4.11 -0.34 -38.08
C ASP A 705 -5.55 -0.63 -37.66
N LEU A 706 -6.31 0.41 -37.32
CA LEU A 706 -7.67 0.25 -36.79
C LEU A 706 -8.65 -0.23 -37.85
N ASP A 707 -8.56 0.25 -39.09
CA ASP A 707 -9.47 -0.14 -40.17
C ASP A 707 -9.37 -1.62 -40.51
N GLN A 708 -8.16 -2.19 -40.47
CA GLN A 708 -7.98 -3.62 -40.64
C GLN A 708 -8.40 -4.41 -39.39
N ALA A 709 -8.15 -3.89 -38.19
CA ALA A 709 -8.60 -4.51 -36.94
C ALA A 709 -10.14 -4.63 -36.88
N THR A 710 -10.87 -3.55 -37.21
CA THR A 710 -12.34 -3.56 -37.26
C THR A 710 -12.86 -4.49 -38.34
N LYS A 711 -12.23 -4.58 -39.53
CA LYS A 711 -12.60 -5.56 -40.56
C LYS A 711 -12.50 -7.00 -40.08
N LEU A 712 -11.45 -7.35 -39.32
CA LEU A 712 -11.31 -8.69 -38.75
C LEU A 712 -12.44 -8.99 -37.76
N ILE A 713 -12.77 -8.05 -36.87
CA ILE A 713 -13.86 -8.22 -35.90
C ILE A 713 -15.22 -8.27 -36.60
N ASN A 714 -15.46 -7.42 -37.60
CA ASN A 714 -16.67 -7.45 -38.42
C ASN A 714 -16.87 -8.80 -39.09
N GLY A 715 -15.80 -9.38 -39.66
CA GLY A 715 -15.84 -10.71 -40.25
C GLY A 715 -16.27 -11.82 -39.29
N LEU A 716 -16.01 -11.69 -37.99
CA LEU A 716 -16.50 -12.62 -36.96
C LEU A 716 -17.99 -12.38 -36.69
N THR A 717 -18.37 -11.12 -36.42
CA THR A 717 -19.73 -10.76 -36.01
C THR A 717 -20.77 -10.85 -37.13
N GLU A 718 -20.38 -10.68 -38.39
CA GLU A 718 -21.25 -10.76 -39.57
C GLU A 718 -21.43 -12.22 -40.07
N GLY A 719 -20.60 -13.15 -39.56
CA GLY A 719 -20.39 -14.50 -40.10
C GLY A 719 -21.13 -15.67 -39.42
N GLY A 720 -22.01 -15.42 -38.43
CA GLY A 720 -23.05 -16.37 -37.99
C GLY A 720 -22.90 -16.99 -36.59
N GLN A 721 -23.94 -16.85 -35.77
CA GLN A 721 -24.83 -17.91 -35.27
C GLN A 721 -26.07 -17.24 -34.65
N ASP A 722 -27.24 -17.88 -34.79
CA ASP A 722 -28.46 -17.47 -34.10
C ASP A 722 -28.23 -17.55 -32.58
N PRO A 723 -28.33 -16.45 -31.82
CA PRO A 723 -28.07 -16.45 -30.37
C PRO A 723 -29.07 -17.31 -29.56
N SER A 724 -30.08 -17.91 -30.20
CA SER A 724 -31.04 -18.82 -29.57
C SER A 724 -30.73 -20.32 -29.74
N ALA A 725 -29.68 -20.68 -30.48
CA ALA A 725 -29.29 -22.08 -30.67
C ALA A 725 -28.35 -22.54 -29.53
N PRO A 726 -28.67 -23.64 -28.79
CA PRO A 726 -27.73 -24.20 -27.83
C PRO A 726 -26.48 -24.70 -28.56
N LEU A 727 -25.30 -24.28 -28.08
CA LEU A 727 -24.00 -24.70 -28.59
C LEU A 727 -23.83 -26.22 -28.46
N THR A 728 -24.06 -26.96 -29.54
CA THR A 728 -23.71 -28.39 -29.62
C THR A 728 -22.23 -28.55 -29.91
N ARG A 729 -21.51 -28.93 -28.83
CA ARG A 729 -20.18 -29.57 -28.68
C ARG A 729 -19.20 -29.62 -29.85
#